data_AF-A0A7V3DW30-F1
#
_entry.id   AF-A0A7V3DW30-F1
#
_cell.length_a   1.000
_cell.length_b   1.000
_cell.length_c   1.000
_cell.angle_alpha   90.00
_cell.angle_beta   90.00
_cell.angle_gamma   90.00
#
_symmetry.space_group_name_H-M   'P 1'
#
loop_
_entity.id
_entity.type
_entity.pdbx_description
1 polymer ?
#
loop_
_entity_poly.entity_id
_entity_poly.type
_entity_poly.pdbx_seq_one_letter_code
_entity_poly.pdbx_strand_id
1 'polypeptide(L)'
;MAHDMRHAWPSNYSTLEKRAMKRLWLSVLIAIWMFSGGAPTQSQEDGTVPAPAKAKKKEKAKTEAAPKKAGVTLTAAEQQVADRIKKEDPAAVLRILHNKFCPLTGKLVDPSIPPIDIKQKYHHEFILVGVADAQAFDKFAAQLGKGGAETLKKSLAGAARNNMLLRIAGEGQDAAVEMVRLDLPPEMCAPIPAPKDVPVAITVDASKKYQTIDGLGTATYAYNKAIQAEYAKPEFQKLIAEDLGLSMIRFPMVPCLFDPVEKPEDISRKNFKFEGELDPIPINTRGKPGAKTSQGALGCLKFVSNIIKINPEIRAIGTVWSPPHWMKTNNGQTGGGSLKPEYYRHFARYLIEWVRFVKEQYGVDVYAISPQNELVFREVYDSCVYTPEEYANMLAILGEELDKEKMDVKVFGPEDMTKVVGRAMKFVTAVQANPIAAKTLDIIATHGYSDGIESTGSVSENSEFWNRIKDLGKPYWMTETGAGAPDDRWRDGGPDGKSVEMSKQGVPSDKLEQGALSSVGGRLHYALVYGNASGWVFWQITGEKPSEHSVMVGDKPGAKYYVYKHFCRWIRPGAVRIEAGPDGGDKGVCVSAYEHPKNGTVTIVLLNRSDDNANVSITLKTTAPVASFETYRSTETEPCATQPATVVKDGKASLTLPPRSIVTLYGKTL
;
A
#
# COMPACT_ATOMS: atom_id res chain seq x y z
N MET A 1 4.15 -4.27 35.02
CA MET A 1 4.24 -5.52 34.23
C MET A 1 3.16 -6.56 34.56
N ALA A 2 3.23 -7.36 35.64
CA ALA A 2 2.21 -8.41 35.90
C ALA A 2 0.80 -7.88 36.24
N HIS A 3 0.71 -6.60 36.61
CA HIS A 3 -0.56 -5.89 36.82
C HIS A 3 -1.16 -5.41 35.49
N ASP A 4 -0.34 -4.87 34.57
CA ASP A 4 -0.76 -4.36 33.25
C ASP A 4 -1.24 -5.45 32.29
N MET A 5 -0.74 -6.68 32.45
CA MET A 5 -1.13 -7.80 31.58
C MET A 5 -2.59 -8.26 31.77
N ARG A 6 -3.28 -7.91 32.87
CA ARG A 6 -4.68 -8.31 33.10
C ARG A 6 -5.65 -7.75 32.04
N HIS A 7 -5.29 -6.65 31.39
CA HIS A 7 -6.14 -5.98 30.40
C HIS A 7 -5.69 -6.21 28.95
N ALA A 8 -4.60 -6.98 28.73
CA ALA A 8 -3.97 -7.16 27.42
C ALA A 8 -4.39 -8.45 26.68
N TRP A 9 -5.31 -9.24 27.25
CA TRP A 9 -5.77 -10.49 26.64
C TRP A 9 -7.21 -10.37 26.14
N PRO A 10 -7.49 -10.81 24.89
CA PRO A 10 -8.83 -10.83 24.31
C PRO A 10 -9.91 -11.38 25.26
N SER A 11 -11.13 -10.86 25.17
CA SER A 11 -12.25 -11.18 26.07
C SER A 11 -12.74 -12.63 25.98
N ASN A 12 -12.40 -13.34 24.90
CA ASN A 12 -12.78 -14.72 24.59
C ASN A 12 -11.95 -15.81 25.30
N TYR A 13 -10.90 -15.46 26.05
CA TYR A 13 -10.21 -16.41 26.92
C TYR A 13 -10.87 -16.50 28.29
N SER A 14 -11.09 -17.73 28.77
CA SER A 14 -11.66 -17.98 30.09
C SER A 14 -10.74 -17.48 31.20
N THR A 15 -11.33 -17.18 32.36
CA THR A 15 -10.59 -16.73 33.55
C THR A 15 -9.55 -17.77 34.02
N LEU A 16 -9.78 -19.05 33.71
CA LEU A 16 -8.86 -20.14 34.05
C LEU A 16 -7.63 -20.15 33.12
N GLU A 17 -7.81 -19.94 31.82
CA GLU A 17 -6.73 -19.85 30.83
C GLU A 17 -5.85 -18.62 31.07
N LYS A 18 -6.45 -17.47 31.39
CA LYS A 18 -5.71 -16.25 31.78
C LYS A 18 -4.88 -16.48 33.05
N ARG A 19 -5.35 -17.29 34.00
CA ARG A 19 -4.60 -17.65 35.23
C ARG A 19 -3.50 -18.68 34.96
N ALA A 20 -3.71 -19.65 34.08
CA ALA A 20 -2.72 -20.66 33.70
C ALA A 20 -1.55 -20.03 32.92
N MET A 21 -1.84 -19.19 31.92
CA MET A 21 -0.81 -18.46 31.18
C MET A 21 -0.02 -17.51 32.08
N LYS A 22 -0.69 -16.87 33.05
CA LYS A 22 -0.03 -16.03 34.05
C LYS A 22 0.89 -16.84 34.96
N ARG A 23 0.54 -18.08 35.32
CA ARG A 23 1.39 -18.96 36.13
C ARG A 23 2.59 -19.52 35.35
N LEU A 24 2.39 -19.89 34.08
CA LEU A 24 3.48 -20.31 33.20
C LEU A 24 4.49 -19.16 32.98
N TRP A 25 4.00 -17.94 32.75
CA TRP A 25 4.83 -16.73 32.67
C TRP A 25 5.50 -16.37 34.00
N LEU A 26 4.81 -16.52 35.13
CA LEU A 26 5.39 -16.27 36.45
C LEU A 26 6.51 -17.28 36.75
N SER A 27 6.39 -18.52 36.31
CA SER A 27 7.46 -19.54 36.42
C SER A 27 8.67 -19.19 35.55
N VAL A 28 8.47 -18.65 34.35
CA VAL A 28 9.55 -18.15 33.48
C VAL A 28 10.24 -16.92 34.09
N LEU A 29 9.47 -15.98 34.66
CA LEU A 29 10.02 -14.78 35.31
C LEU A 29 10.70 -15.09 36.65
N ILE A 30 10.18 -16.04 37.43
CA ILE A 30 10.81 -16.53 38.67
C ILE A 30 12.10 -17.28 38.33
N ALA A 31 12.14 -18.06 37.24
CA ALA A 31 13.36 -18.66 36.74
C ALA A 31 14.37 -17.59 36.25
N ILE A 32 13.92 -16.47 35.69
CA ILE A 32 14.83 -15.35 35.35
C ILE A 32 15.34 -14.65 36.62
N TRP A 33 14.49 -14.45 37.63
CA TRP A 33 14.83 -13.75 38.88
C TRP A 33 15.71 -14.57 39.85
N MET A 34 15.47 -15.88 39.98
CA MET A 34 16.28 -16.78 40.81
C MET A 34 17.72 -16.92 40.28
N PHE A 35 17.92 -16.77 38.97
CA PHE A 35 19.23 -16.91 38.32
C PHE A 35 19.96 -15.56 38.09
N SER A 36 19.34 -14.43 38.47
CA SER A 36 19.96 -13.09 38.48
C SER A 36 20.56 -12.68 39.83
N GLY A 37 20.65 -13.58 40.82
CA GLY A 37 21.45 -13.38 42.04
C GLY A 37 20.94 -12.32 43.04
N GLY A 38 19.67 -11.93 43.02
CA GLY A 38 19.13 -10.93 43.95
C GLY A 38 18.90 -11.50 45.36
N ALA A 39 19.81 -11.24 46.30
CA ALA A 39 19.55 -11.37 47.73
C ALA A 39 18.77 -10.14 48.25
N PRO A 40 17.81 -10.30 49.18
CA PRO A 40 17.05 -9.17 49.72
C PRO A 40 17.87 -8.36 50.74
N THR A 41 18.01 -7.05 50.51
CA THR A 41 18.48 -6.10 51.52
C THR A 41 17.31 -5.72 52.45
N GLN A 42 17.41 -6.08 53.73
CA GLN A 42 16.57 -5.50 54.79
C GLN A 42 17.12 -4.11 55.17
N SER A 43 16.27 -3.08 55.13
CA SER A 43 16.50 -1.80 55.78
C SER A 43 15.90 -1.81 57.20
N GLN A 44 16.73 -1.52 58.20
CA GLN A 44 16.31 -1.24 59.58
C GLN A 44 15.86 0.23 59.70
N GLU A 45 14.76 0.47 60.42
CA GLU A 45 14.49 1.70 61.16
C GLU A 45 14.19 1.33 62.62
N ASP A 46 14.82 2.05 63.54
CA ASP A 46 14.71 1.97 65.00
C ASP A 46 13.46 2.71 65.53
N GLY A 47 12.84 2.22 66.63
CA GLY A 47 12.00 3.07 67.50
C GLY A 47 10.81 2.43 68.23
N THR A 48 11.06 1.89 69.43
CA THR A 48 10.17 1.78 70.64
C THR A 48 9.21 0.58 70.90
N VAL A 49 9.74 -0.45 71.64
CA VAL A 49 9.33 -1.10 72.96
C VAL A 49 7.88 -1.62 73.22
N PRO A 50 7.58 -2.72 73.99
CA PRO A 50 8.37 -3.90 74.47
C PRO A 50 7.76 -5.32 74.24
N ALA A 51 8.62 -6.32 74.55
CA ALA A 51 8.53 -7.79 74.67
C ALA A 51 7.47 -8.35 75.70
N PRO A 52 7.38 -9.68 76.04
CA PRO A 52 8.28 -10.81 75.74
C PRO A 52 7.66 -12.22 75.49
N ALA A 53 8.46 -13.18 74.98
CA ALA A 53 8.98 -14.33 75.76
C ALA A 53 9.40 -15.58 74.94
N LYS A 54 10.68 -15.95 75.14
CA LYS A 54 11.26 -17.32 75.30
C LYS A 54 11.59 -18.21 74.07
N ALA A 55 12.90 -18.20 73.76
CA ALA A 55 13.88 -19.26 74.10
C ALA A 55 14.27 -20.38 73.08
N LYS A 56 15.58 -20.39 72.81
CA LYS A 56 16.56 -21.50 72.63
C LYS A 56 16.94 -22.04 71.23
N LYS A 57 18.09 -21.52 70.74
CA LYS A 57 19.36 -22.21 70.35
C LYS A 57 19.32 -23.64 69.77
N LYS A 58 19.92 -23.86 68.59
CA LYS A 58 21.31 -24.38 68.40
C LYS A 58 21.69 -24.56 66.91
N GLU A 59 22.95 -24.26 66.60
CA GLU A 59 23.70 -24.58 65.38
C GLU A 59 23.75 -26.09 65.06
N LYS A 60 23.90 -26.44 63.77
CA LYS A 60 25.09 -27.17 63.31
C LYS A 60 25.24 -27.24 61.77
N ALA A 61 26.51 -27.05 61.41
CA ALA A 61 27.29 -27.28 60.19
C ALA A 61 26.75 -28.13 59.02
N LYS A 62 27.17 -27.66 57.84
CA LYS A 62 27.11 -28.20 56.47
C LYS A 62 27.65 -29.63 56.30
N THR A 63 27.12 -30.32 55.30
CA THR A 63 27.89 -31.23 54.42
C THR A 63 27.24 -31.23 53.02
N GLU A 64 28.06 -31.19 51.98
CA GLU A 64 27.68 -31.07 50.57
C GLU A 64 27.01 -32.32 50.00
N ALA A 65 26.05 -32.11 49.09
CA ALA A 65 25.70 -33.07 48.04
C ALA A 65 25.20 -32.32 46.79
N ALA A 66 25.73 -32.67 45.63
CA ALA A 66 25.40 -32.10 44.32
C ALA A 66 23.89 -32.24 43.97
N PRO A 67 23.24 -31.24 43.33
CA PRO A 67 21.83 -31.34 43.02
C PRO A 67 21.57 -32.15 41.75
N LYS A 68 20.68 -33.14 41.89
CA LYS A 68 20.07 -33.93 40.81
C LYS A 68 19.19 -33.04 39.91
N LYS A 69 19.22 -33.29 38.60
CA LYS A 69 18.30 -32.73 37.59
C LYS A 69 16.85 -33.08 37.96
N ALA A 70 16.03 -32.08 38.26
CA ALA A 70 14.58 -32.22 38.37
C ALA A 70 13.93 -31.80 37.05
N GLY A 71 13.38 -32.76 36.31
CA GLY A 71 12.44 -32.47 35.22
C GLY A 71 11.08 -32.08 35.81
N VAL A 72 10.47 -31.03 35.27
CA VAL A 72 9.13 -30.59 35.67
C VAL A 72 8.09 -31.36 34.87
N THR A 73 7.16 -32.04 35.54
CA THR A 73 6.03 -32.73 34.89
C THR A 73 4.82 -31.79 34.81
N LEU A 74 4.22 -31.66 33.62
CA LEU A 74 3.03 -30.85 33.40
C LEU A 74 1.79 -31.48 34.04
N THR A 75 0.86 -30.66 34.51
CA THR A 75 -0.46 -31.11 34.97
C THR A 75 -1.34 -31.50 33.78
N ALA A 76 -2.38 -32.32 34.00
CA ALA A 76 -3.28 -32.79 32.95
C ALA A 76 -3.97 -31.63 32.18
N ALA A 77 -4.25 -30.51 32.84
CA ALA A 77 -4.82 -29.32 32.19
C ALA A 77 -3.78 -28.59 31.32
N GLU A 78 -2.52 -28.56 31.72
CA GLU A 78 -1.42 -28.00 30.94
C GLU A 78 -1.07 -28.89 29.74
N GLN A 79 -1.18 -30.21 29.92
CA GLN A 79 -1.06 -31.17 28.82
C GLN A 79 -2.18 -30.99 27.79
N GLN A 80 -3.42 -30.76 28.25
CA GLN A 80 -4.57 -30.54 27.36
C GLN A 80 -4.49 -29.21 26.58
N VAL A 81 -3.88 -28.18 27.17
CA VAL A 81 -3.57 -26.90 26.49
C VAL A 81 -2.41 -27.06 25.51
N ALA A 82 -1.34 -27.77 25.88
CA ALA A 82 -0.25 -28.10 24.96
C ALA A 82 -0.73 -28.93 23.76
N ASP A 83 -1.65 -29.87 23.97
CA ASP A 83 -2.24 -30.68 22.90
C ASP A 83 -3.26 -29.90 22.05
N ARG A 84 -3.85 -28.82 22.57
CA ARG A 84 -4.62 -27.84 21.78
C ARG A 84 -3.74 -26.90 20.96
N ILE A 85 -2.59 -26.47 21.49
CA ILE A 85 -1.59 -25.67 20.76
C ILE A 85 -0.98 -26.47 19.60
N LYS A 86 -0.78 -27.79 19.75
CA LYS A 86 -0.39 -28.69 18.65
C LYS A 86 -1.46 -28.83 17.56
N LYS A 87 -2.73 -28.53 17.86
CA LYS A 87 -3.83 -28.55 16.87
C LYS A 87 -4.02 -27.22 16.14
N GLU A 88 -3.47 -26.12 16.64
CA GLU A 88 -3.42 -24.85 15.93
C GLU A 88 -2.10 -24.74 15.15
N ASP A 89 -2.12 -24.08 14.00
CA ASP A 89 -0.98 -23.93 13.09
C ASP A 89 0.29 -23.48 13.84
N PRO A 90 1.32 -24.35 13.97
CA PRO A 90 2.54 -24.02 14.70
C PRO A 90 3.30 -22.83 14.10
N ALA A 91 3.10 -22.52 12.82
CA ALA A 91 3.66 -21.32 12.18
C ALA A 91 3.01 -20.02 12.70
N ALA A 92 1.74 -20.07 13.09
CA ALA A 92 1.02 -18.92 13.64
C ALA A 92 1.52 -18.53 15.05
N VAL A 93 1.98 -19.51 15.83
CA VAL A 93 2.58 -19.32 17.17
C VAL A 93 3.99 -18.72 17.06
N LEU A 94 4.81 -19.22 16.11
CA LEU A 94 6.14 -18.69 15.81
C LEU A 94 6.10 -17.21 15.35
N ARG A 95 5.12 -16.83 14.52
CA ARG A 95 4.95 -15.45 14.06
C ARG A 95 4.52 -14.48 15.16
N ILE A 96 3.72 -14.95 16.13
CA ILE A 96 3.35 -14.14 17.31
C ILE A 96 4.58 -13.85 18.19
N LEU A 97 5.48 -14.83 18.32
CA LEU A 97 6.74 -14.66 19.05
C LEU A 97 7.71 -13.73 18.30
N HIS A 98 7.81 -13.88 16.97
CA HIS A 98 8.62 -13.03 16.08
C HIS A 98 8.20 -11.55 16.17
N ASN A 99 6.90 -11.26 16.05
CA ASN A 99 6.42 -9.87 15.91
C ASN A 99 6.27 -9.10 17.23
N LYS A 100 6.19 -9.77 18.39
CA LYS A 100 6.08 -9.08 19.68
C LYS A 100 7.41 -8.85 20.39
N PHE A 101 8.44 -9.66 20.14
CA PHE A 101 9.76 -9.48 20.76
C PHE A 101 10.75 -8.70 19.89
N CYS A 102 10.63 -8.74 18.55
CA CYS A 102 11.51 -7.97 17.67
C CYS A 102 11.40 -6.43 17.80
N PRO A 103 10.26 -5.82 18.23
CA PRO A 103 10.21 -4.37 18.44
C PRO A 103 10.75 -3.92 19.81
N LEU A 104 10.96 -4.82 20.77
CA LEU A 104 11.29 -4.47 22.16
C LEU A 104 12.76 -4.74 22.54
N THR A 105 13.52 -5.45 21.69
CA THR A 105 14.97 -5.64 21.82
C THR A 105 15.58 -5.71 20.42
N GLY A 106 16.51 -4.81 20.09
CA GLY A 106 16.95 -4.54 18.72
C GLY A 106 17.68 -5.66 17.97
N LYS A 107 17.69 -5.48 16.63
CA LYS A 107 18.50 -6.09 15.56
C LYS A 107 18.58 -7.62 15.44
N LEU A 108 17.96 -8.15 14.38
CA LEU A 108 18.48 -9.33 13.65
C LEU A 108 19.79 -8.94 12.97
N VAL A 109 20.82 -9.78 13.08
CA VAL A 109 22.05 -9.63 12.29
C VAL A 109 21.77 -10.13 10.87
N ASP A 110 21.50 -9.22 9.96
CA ASP A 110 21.68 -9.44 8.52
C ASP A 110 23.19 -9.43 8.23
N PRO A 111 23.75 -10.46 7.55
CA PRO A 111 25.18 -10.58 7.25
C PRO A 111 25.74 -9.47 6.33
N SER A 112 24.90 -8.59 5.78
CA SER A 112 25.30 -7.39 5.05
C SER A 112 25.50 -6.14 5.94
N ILE A 113 25.15 -6.21 7.23
CA ILE A 113 25.32 -5.11 8.19
C ILE A 113 26.77 -5.08 8.70
N PRO A 114 27.41 -3.90 8.85
CA PRO A 114 28.76 -3.78 9.40
C PRO A 114 28.88 -4.41 10.80
N PRO A 115 30.09 -4.85 11.22
CA PRO A 115 30.29 -5.48 12.52
C PRO A 115 29.72 -4.63 13.66
N ILE A 116 28.94 -5.25 14.54
CA ILE A 116 28.56 -4.63 15.81
C ILE A 116 29.85 -4.41 16.61
N ASP A 117 30.21 -3.15 16.88
CA ASP A 117 31.35 -2.85 17.76
C ASP A 117 30.98 -3.19 19.21
N ILE A 118 31.39 -4.37 19.65
CA ILE A 118 31.14 -4.91 21.00
C ILE A 118 31.83 -4.07 22.08
N LYS A 119 32.68 -3.09 21.73
CA LYS A 119 33.31 -2.17 22.70
C LYS A 119 32.37 -1.09 23.21
N GLN A 120 31.19 -0.88 22.62
CA GLN A 120 30.17 -0.04 23.22
C GLN A 120 29.39 -0.84 24.27
N LYS A 121 29.22 -0.27 25.47
CA LYS A 121 28.63 -0.94 26.64
C LYS A 121 27.20 -1.43 26.36
N TYR A 122 27.04 -2.73 26.13
CA TYR A 122 25.73 -3.38 26.11
C TYR A 122 25.49 -4.07 27.45
N HIS A 123 24.81 -3.39 28.37
CA HIS A 123 24.31 -4.02 29.57
C HIS A 123 23.01 -4.77 29.26
N HIS A 124 23.04 -6.11 29.37
CA HIS A 124 21.86 -7.00 29.39
C HIS A 124 21.03 -7.12 28.09
N GLU A 125 21.66 -7.26 26.93
CA GLU A 125 20.95 -7.57 25.68
C GLU A 125 20.98 -9.08 25.33
N PHE A 126 19.86 -9.59 24.82
CA PHE A 126 19.73 -10.94 24.26
C PHE A 126 19.77 -10.84 22.73
N ILE A 127 20.65 -11.60 22.08
CA ILE A 127 20.75 -11.62 20.61
C ILE A 127 20.19 -12.96 20.12
N LEU A 128 19.15 -12.89 19.28
CA LEU A 128 18.63 -14.04 18.57
C LEU A 128 19.47 -14.26 17.31
N VAL A 129 20.21 -15.37 17.24
CA VAL A 129 21.05 -15.67 16.07
C VAL A 129 20.43 -16.82 15.29
N GLY A 130 19.79 -16.48 14.17
CA GLY A 130 19.44 -17.46 13.15
C GLY A 130 20.65 -17.71 12.24
N VAL A 131 21.41 -18.77 12.48
CA VAL A 131 22.60 -19.08 11.67
C VAL A 131 22.20 -19.98 10.49
N ALA A 132 21.99 -19.39 9.31
CA ALA A 132 21.79 -20.16 8.08
C ALA A 132 23.11 -20.52 7.34
N ASP A 133 24.21 -19.83 7.65
CA ASP A 133 25.50 -19.97 6.93
C ASP A 133 26.69 -20.19 7.88
N ALA A 134 27.55 -21.15 7.52
CA ALA A 134 28.76 -21.53 8.25
C ALA A 134 29.88 -20.48 8.17
N GLN A 135 29.98 -19.74 7.06
CA GLN A 135 31.04 -18.76 6.85
C GLN A 135 30.80 -17.48 7.66
N ALA A 136 29.54 -17.02 7.71
CA ALA A 136 29.12 -15.92 8.59
C ALA A 136 29.31 -16.28 10.08
N PHE A 137 29.05 -17.53 10.44
CA PHE A 137 29.26 -18.05 11.79
C PHE A 137 30.73 -17.98 12.23
N ASP A 138 31.67 -18.42 11.38
CA ASP A 138 33.10 -18.37 11.71
C ASP A 138 33.63 -16.93 11.86
N LYS A 139 33.08 -15.99 11.07
CA LYS A 139 33.39 -14.55 11.22
C LYS A 139 32.87 -13.98 12.54
N PHE A 140 31.65 -14.33 12.94
CA PHE A 140 31.10 -13.91 14.24
C PHE A 140 31.87 -14.53 15.41
N ALA A 141 32.18 -15.83 15.35
CA ALA A 141 32.97 -16.51 16.37
C ALA A 141 34.35 -15.87 16.55
N ALA A 142 35.00 -15.43 15.46
CA ALA A 142 36.30 -14.76 15.51
C ALA A 142 36.26 -13.40 16.24
N GLN A 143 35.08 -12.78 16.39
CA GLN A 143 34.91 -11.49 17.07
C GLN A 143 34.72 -11.61 18.59
N LEU A 144 34.41 -12.81 19.11
CA LEU A 144 34.11 -13.06 20.53
C LEU A 144 35.35 -13.32 21.41
N GLY A 145 36.56 -13.13 20.89
CA GLY A 145 37.82 -13.45 21.58
C GLY A 145 38.09 -14.97 21.68
N LYS A 146 39.32 -15.36 22.08
CA LYS A 146 39.77 -16.78 22.04
C LYS A 146 38.90 -17.72 22.89
N GLY A 147 38.46 -17.28 24.07
CA GLY A 147 37.63 -18.10 24.98
C GLY A 147 36.17 -18.26 24.53
N GLY A 148 35.58 -17.22 23.93
CA GLY A 148 34.22 -17.26 23.39
C GLY A 148 34.10 -18.14 22.14
N ALA A 149 35.07 -18.04 21.22
CA ALA A 149 35.09 -18.82 19.98
C ALA A 149 35.20 -20.33 20.22
N GLU A 150 36.02 -20.75 21.19
CA GLU A 150 36.29 -22.16 21.48
C GLU A 150 35.11 -22.85 22.19
N THR A 151 34.43 -22.12 23.08
CA THR A 151 33.20 -22.56 23.77
C THR A 151 32.03 -22.69 22.79
N LEU A 152 31.93 -21.75 21.84
CA LEU A 152 30.94 -21.76 20.76
C LEU A 152 31.15 -22.96 19.81
N LYS A 153 32.40 -23.20 19.39
CA LYS A 153 32.77 -24.32 18.49
C LYS A 153 32.59 -25.69 19.13
N LYS A 154 32.94 -25.87 20.42
CA LYS A 154 32.75 -27.15 21.14
C LYS A 154 31.29 -27.53 21.32
N SER A 155 30.42 -26.55 21.58
CA SER A 155 28.99 -26.80 21.86
C SER A 155 28.18 -27.13 20.59
N LEU A 156 28.68 -26.76 19.40
CA LEU A 156 28.04 -26.99 18.10
C LEU A 156 28.55 -28.23 17.36
N ALA A 157 29.57 -28.92 17.88
CA ALA A 157 30.17 -30.09 17.25
C ALA A 157 29.25 -31.34 17.21
N GLY A 158 28.01 -31.27 17.69
CA GLY A 158 27.13 -32.44 17.83
C GLY A 158 25.63 -32.24 17.55
N ALA A 159 25.15 -31.09 17.06
CA ALA A 159 23.71 -30.90 16.81
C ALA A 159 23.40 -29.93 15.66
N ALA A 160 22.26 -30.17 14.99
CA ALA A 160 21.73 -29.35 13.89
C ALA A 160 21.64 -27.87 14.29
N ARG A 161 22.12 -27.00 13.38
CA ARG A 161 22.51 -25.60 13.62
C ARG A 161 21.36 -24.58 13.84
N ASN A 162 20.14 -25.04 14.15
CA ASN A 162 18.97 -24.16 14.21
C ASN A 162 18.49 -23.93 15.66
N ASN A 163 18.00 -22.72 15.95
CA ASN A 163 17.25 -22.34 17.17
C ASN A 163 18.07 -22.18 18.47
N MET A 164 19.13 -21.36 18.43
CA MET A 164 19.92 -20.99 19.61
C MET A 164 19.75 -19.50 19.97
N LEU A 165 19.58 -19.23 21.26
CA LEU A 165 19.60 -17.87 21.82
C LEU A 165 20.97 -17.62 22.45
N LEU A 166 21.60 -16.49 22.10
CA LEU A 166 22.89 -16.08 22.64
C LEU A 166 22.68 -14.95 23.65
N ARG A 167 23.16 -15.15 24.87
CA ARG A 167 23.20 -14.15 25.92
C ARG A 167 24.65 -13.77 26.16
N ILE A 168 24.97 -12.49 26.05
CA ILE A 168 26.29 -11.94 26.40
C ILE A 168 26.18 -11.34 27.79
N ALA A 169 26.95 -11.86 28.75
CA ALA A 169 26.97 -11.43 30.14
C ALA A 169 28.36 -10.87 30.50
N GLY A 170 28.46 -9.53 30.60
CA GLY A 170 29.68 -8.82 31.02
C GLY A 170 30.04 -7.66 30.09
N GLU A 171 31.03 -6.85 30.49
CA GLU A 171 31.57 -5.73 29.69
C GLU A 171 32.97 -6.08 29.13
N GLY A 172 33.24 -5.67 27.88
CA GLY A 172 34.59 -5.75 27.28
C GLY A 172 34.94 -7.12 26.66
N GLN A 173 36.23 -7.32 26.36
CA GLN A 173 36.73 -8.52 25.65
C GLN A 173 36.62 -9.84 26.45
N ASP A 174 36.18 -9.76 27.71
CA ASP A 174 36.03 -10.89 28.63
C ASP A 174 34.55 -11.25 28.94
N ALA A 175 33.59 -10.73 28.16
CA ALA A 175 32.17 -11.04 28.35
C ALA A 175 31.88 -12.54 28.18
N ALA A 176 31.19 -13.13 29.15
CA ALA A 176 30.80 -14.54 29.11
C ALA A 176 29.60 -14.75 28.18
N VAL A 177 29.69 -15.71 27.27
CA VAL A 177 28.62 -16.04 26.32
C VAL A 177 27.87 -17.27 26.82
N GLU A 178 26.62 -17.10 27.24
CA GLU A 178 25.70 -18.19 27.58
C GLU A 178 24.79 -18.51 26.39
N MET A 179 24.66 -19.80 26.05
CA MET A 179 23.77 -20.27 24.99
C MET A 179 22.58 -21.04 25.55
N VAL A 180 21.37 -20.68 25.10
CA VAL A 180 20.12 -21.38 25.45
C VAL A 180 19.53 -22.02 24.20
N ARG A 181 19.33 -23.35 24.25
CA ARG A 181 18.67 -24.11 23.19
C ARG A 181 17.15 -24.00 23.37
N LEU A 182 16.45 -23.58 22.32
CA LEU A 182 14.99 -23.64 22.29
C LEU A 182 14.57 -24.98 21.65
N ASP A 183 14.08 -25.90 22.47
CA ASP A 183 13.48 -27.15 21.98
C ASP A 183 12.08 -26.86 21.42
N LEU A 184 12.04 -26.41 20.16
CA LEU A 184 10.79 -26.22 19.41
C LEU A 184 10.29 -27.57 18.85
N PRO A 185 8.97 -27.79 18.76
CA PRO A 185 8.38 -28.98 18.14
C PRO A 185 8.97 -29.27 16.73
N PRO A 186 9.14 -30.54 16.32
CA PRO A 186 9.69 -30.91 15.00
C PRO A 186 8.92 -30.29 13.83
N GLU A 187 7.60 -30.14 13.99
CA GLU A 187 6.68 -29.51 13.02
C GLU A 187 6.97 -28.01 12.83
N MET A 188 7.50 -27.33 13.87
CA MET A 188 7.97 -25.94 13.83
C MET A 188 9.40 -25.81 13.32
N CYS A 189 10.12 -26.93 13.20
CA CYS A 189 11.48 -27.01 12.67
C CYS A 189 11.51 -27.54 11.23
N ALA A 190 10.35 -27.88 10.65
CA ALA A 190 10.25 -28.31 9.27
C ALA A 190 10.59 -27.11 8.36
N PRO A 191 11.57 -27.24 7.44
CA PRO A 191 11.84 -26.18 6.48
C PRO A 191 10.58 -25.91 5.66
N ILE A 192 10.29 -24.61 5.42
CA ILE A 192 9.24 -24.23 4.47
C ILE A 192 9.56 -24.97 3.15
N PRO A 193 8.61 -25.74 2.59
CA PRO A 193 8.85 -26.45 1.34
C PRO A 193 9.37 -25.48 0.29
N ALA A 194 10.44 -25.86 -0.42
CA ALA A 194 10.95 -25.05 -1.50
C ALA A 194 9.83 -24.78 -2.53
N PRO A 195 9.76 -23.58 -3.11
CA PRO A 195 8.80 -23.28 -4.18
C PRO A 195 8.93 -24.30 -5.30
N LYS A 196 7.78 -24.80 -5.78
CA LYS A 196 7.75 -25.70 -6.93
C LYS A 196 7.88 -24.90 -8.21
N ASP A 197 8.36 -25.56 -9.25
CA ASP A 197 8.41 -25.01 -10.59
C ASP A 197 7.15 -25.38 -11.37
N VAL A 198 6.28 -24.41 -11.62
CA VAL A 198 5.01 -24.58 -12.33
C VAL A 198 5.16 -24.09 -13.77
N PRO A 199 5.00 -24.94 -14.80
CA PRO A 199 5.07 -24.50 -16.19
C PRO A 199 3.83 -23.68 -16.59
N VAL A 200 4.05 -22.51 -17.19
CA VAL A 200 3.00 -21.60 -17.65
C VAL A 200 3.28 -21.20 -19.10
N ALA A 201 2.49 -21.72 -20.04
CA ALA A 201 2.51 -21.26 -21.42
C ALA A 201 1.63 -20.00 -21.57
N ILE A 202 2.13 -19.00 -22.29
CA ILE A 202 1.48 -17.72 -22.55
C ILE A 202 1.50 -17.45 -24.05
N THR A 203 0.38 -16.99 -24.60
CA THR A 203 0.32 -16.43 -25.95
C THR A 203 0.09 -14.91 -25.86
N VAL A 204 0.88 -14.14 -26.60
CA VAL A 204 0.68 -12.70 -26.84
C VAL A 204 0.32 -12.52 -28.31
N ASP A 205 -0.83 -11.89 -28.60
CA ASP A 205 -1.39 -11.82 -29.96
C ASP A 205 -1.92 -10.42 -30.32
N ALA A 206 -1.15 -9.72 -31.16
CA ALA A 206 -1.47 -8.37 -31.63
C ALA A 206 -2.57 -8.32 -32.70
N SER A 207 -3.03 -9.47 -33.21
CA SER A 207 -4.21 -9.51 -34.11
C SER A 207 -5.51 -9.19 -33.38
N LYS A 208 -5.53 -9.36 -32.05
CA LYS A 208 -6.64 -8.98 -31.17
C LYS A 208 -6.23 -7.77 -30.34
N LYS A 209 -6.86 -6.64 -30.63
CA LYS A 209 -6.60 -5.34 -29.98
C LYS A 209 -7.80 -4.95 -29.13
N TYR A 210 -7.51 -4.25 -28.04
CA TYR A 210 -8.49 -3.76 -27.08
C TYR A 210 -8.41 -2.22 -27.01
N GLN A 211 -8.50 -1.65 -25.81
CA GLN A 211 -8.46 -0.21 -25.61
C GLN A 211 -7.06 0.39 -25.84
N THR A 212 -7.05 1.68 -26.20
CA THR A 212 -5.85 2.52 -26.13
C THR A 212 -5.71 3.07 -24.72
N ILE A 213 -4.49 3.09 -24.19
CA ILE A 213 -4.16 3.62 -22.87
C ILE A 213 -3.94 5.12 -22.98
N ASP A 214 -4.71 5.86 -22.19
CA ASP A 214 -4.63 7.31 -22.08
C ASP A 214 -3.59 7.76 -21.07
N GLY A 215 -3.43 7.02 -19.97
CA GLY A 215 -2.39 7.29 -18.98
C GLY A 215 -2.67 6.65 -17.63
N LEU A 216 -1.60 6.53 -16.84
CA LEU A 216 -1.61 5.98 -15.49
C LEU A 216 -1.06 7.04 -14.55
N GLY A 217 -1.79 7.28 -13.46
CA GLY A 217 -1.68 8.54 -12.76
C GLY A 217 -1.87 8.50 -11.26
N THR A 218 -1.79 9.68 -10.68
CA THR A 218 -2.14 9.94 -9.29
C THR A 218 -2.90 11.25 -9.21
N ALA A 219 -3.55 11.57 -8.09
CA ALA A 219 -3.97 12.94 -7.83
C ALA A 219 -2.93 13.72 -6.99
N THR A 220 -2.88 15.02 -7.24
CA THR A 220 -2.15 15.97 -6.41
C THR A 220 -3.12 16.56 -5.39
N TYR A 221 -2.86 16.35 -4.10
CA TYR A 221 -3.67 16.97 -3.06
C TYR A 221 -2.77 17.40 -1.89
N ALA A 222 -2.40 18.67 -1.88
CA ALA A 222 -1.42 19.22 -0.95
C ALA A 222 -2.09 19.86 0.29
N TYR A 223 -2.85 19.07 1.04
CA TYR A 223 -3.67 19.53 2.17
C TYR A 223 -2.89 19.94 3.43
N ASN A 224 -1.57 19.71 3.45
CA ASN A 224 -0.69 20.07 4.55
C ASN A 224 0.69 20.50 4.06
N LYS A 225 1.47 21.14 4.95
CA LYS A 225 2.80 21.68 4.63
C LYS A 225 3.85 20.62 4.31
N ALA A 226 3.74 19.41 4.87
CA ALA A 226 4.71 18.34 4.61
C ALA A 226 4.61 17.84 3.16
N ILE A 227 3.40 17.57 2.67
CA ILE A 227 3.18 17.20 1.26
C ILE A 227 3.56 18.34 0.32
N GLN A 228 3.23 19.59 0.67
CA GLN A 228 3.65 20.76 -0.11
C GLN A 228 5.18 20.86 -0.22
N ALA A 229 5.90 20.55 0.86
CA ALA A 229 7.36 20.56 0.86
C ALA A 229 7.93 19.46 -0.06
N GLU A 230 7.35 18.26 -0.07
CA GLU A 230 7.74 17.20 -1.01
C GLU A 230 7.53 17.62 -2.47
N TYR A 231 6.36 18.18 -2.80
CA TYR A 231 6.06 18.66 -4.15
C TYR A 231 7.01 19.77 -4.63
N ALA A 232 7.58 20.54 -3.72
CA ALA A 232 8.54 21.59 -4.06
C ALA A 232 9.94 21.05 -4.42
N LYS A 233 10.30 19.84 -3.98
CA LYS A 233 11.63 19.23 -4.20
C LYS A 233 11.83 18.80 -5.66
N PRO A 234 12.89 19.27 -6.35
CA PRO A 234 13.22 18.82 -7.71
C PRO A 234 13.46 17.31 -7.82
N GLU A 235 14.08 16.70 -6.81
CA GLU A 235 14.32 15.26 -6.74
C GLU A 235 13.01 14.46 -6.66
N PHE A 236 12.02 14.96 -5.93
CA PHE A 236 10.69 14.35 -5.88
C PHE A 236 9.98 14.50 -7.23
N GLN A 237 10.06 15.66 -7.87
CA GLN A 237 9.50 15.88 -9.22
C GLN A 237 10.10 14.90 -10.25
N LYS A 238 11.42 14.67 -10.22
CA LYS A 238 12.08 13.66 -11.07
C LYS A 238 11.68 12.24 -10.70
N LEU A 239 11.57 11.93 -9.40
CA LEU A 239 11.09 10.63 -8.94
C LEU A 239 9.71 10.29 -9.54
N ILE A 240 8.80 11.25 -9.59
CA ILE A 240 7.46 11.05 -10.15
C ILE A 240 7.44 11.07 -11.69
N ALA A 241 8.09 12.05 -12.31
CA ALA A 241 8.03 12.25 -13.76
C ALA A 241 8.89 11.25 -14.54
N GLU A 242 10.08 10.95 -14.02
CA GLU A 242 11.06 10.07 -14.67
C GLU A 242 10.98 8.67 -14.06
N ASP A 243 11.30 8.48 -12.77
CA ASP A 243 11.49 7.13 -12.23
C ASP A 243 10.20 6.31 -12.19
N LEU A 244 9.15 6.82 -11.55
CA LEU A 244 7.81 6.20 -11.60
C LEU A 244 7.27 6.21 -13.03
N GLY A 245 7.64 7.22 -13.80
CA GLY A 245 7.19 7.43 -15.16
C GLY A 245 5.69 7.71 -15.20
N LEU A 246 5.17 8.56 -14.33
CA LEU A 246 3.76 8.93 -14.37
C LEU A 246 3.37 9.46 -15.77
N SER A 247 2.14 9.21 -16.22
CA SER A 247 1.64 9.69 -17.52
C SER A 247 0.28 10.39 -17.45
N MET A 248 -0.32 10.46 -16.28
CA MET A 248 -1.52 11.24 -16.00
C MET A 248 -1.44 11.85 -14.60
N ILE A 249 -1.91 13.08 -14.42
CA ILE A 249 -1.93 13.74 -13.11
C ILE A 249 -3.27 14.45 -12.91
N ARG A 250 -4.00 14.06 -11.87
CA ARG A 250 -5.30 14.64 -11.51
C ARG A 250 -5.09 15.77 -10.51
N PHE A 251 -5.57 16.98 -10.80
CA PHE A 251 -5.45 18.12 -9.89
C PHE A 251 -6.83 18.66 -9.49
N PRO A 252 -6.98 19.14 -8.24
CA PRO A 252 -8.21 19.77 -7.81
C PRO A 252 -8.36 21.15 -8.46
N MET A 253 -9.45 21.32 -9.18
CA MET A 253 -9.97 22.62 -9.57
C MET A 253 -10.73 23.18 -8.37
N VAL A 254 -10.00 23.79 -7.44
CA VAL A 254 -10.60 24.22 -6.16
C VAL A 254 -11.55 25.39 -6.38
N PRO A 255 -12.60 25.52 -5.57
CA PRO A 255 -13.37 26.76 -5.49
C PRO A 255 -12.45 27.95 -5.18
N CYS A 256 -12.28 28.86 -6.13
CA CYS A 256 -11.78 30.18 -5.82
C CYS A 256 -12.91 30.95 -5.14
N LEU A 257 -12.66 31.52 -3.96
CA LEU A 257 -13.64 32.39 -3.32
C LEU A 257 -13.62 33.73 -4.04
N PHE A 258 -14.47 33.91 -5.03
CA PHE A 258 -14.71 35.22 -5.63
C PHE A 258 -16.15 35.64 -5.40
N ASP A 259 -16.35 36.96 -5.33
CA ASP A 259 -17.63 37.54 -4.95
C ASP A 259 -18.71 37.16 -5.98
N PRO A 260 -19.98 36.96 -5.56
CA PRO A 260 -21.05 36.61 -6.48
C PRO A 260 -21.13 37.60 -7.63
N VAL A 261 -21.27 37.08 -8.85
CA VAL A 261 -21.48 37.90 -10.04
C VAL A 261 -22.88 37.65 -10.58
N GLU A 262 -23.51 38.70 -11.09
CA GLU A 262 -24.88 38.63 -11.61
C GLU A 262 -24.91 37.84 -12.93
N LYS A 263 -24.03 38.19 -13.86
CA LYS A 263 -24.02 37.61 -15.21
C LYS A 263 -22.94 36.55 -15.35
N PRO A 264 -23.21 35.42 -16.06
CA PRO A 264 -22.17 34.45 -16.40
C PRO A 264 -20.97 35.09 -17.12
N GLU A 265 -21.21 36.15 -17.88
CA GLU A 265 -20.19 36.94 -18.61
C GLU A 265 -19.13 37.55 -17.74
N ASP A 266 -19.45 37.82 -16.49
CA ASP A 266 -18.54 38.46 -15.55
C ASP A 266 -17.63 37.42 -14.85
N ILE A 267 -17.84 36.11 -15.08
CA ILE A 267 -16.93 35.06 -14.62
C ILE A 267 -15.63 35.17 -15.40
N SER A 268 -14.57 35.60 -14.70
CA SER A 268 -13.22 35.72 -15.24
C SER A 268 -12.19 35.34 -14.18
N ARG A 269 -11.04 34.82 -14.61
CA ARG A 269 -9.87 34.59 -13.74
C ARG A 269 -9.51 35.79 -12.86
N LYS A 270 -9.76 37.04 -13.30
CA LYS A 270 -9.48 38.24 -12.49
C LYS A 270 -10.23 38.26 -11.16
N ASN A 271 -11.34 37.54 -11.07
CA ASN A 271 -12.15 37.52 -9.86
C ASN A 271 -11.63 36.49 -8.86
N PHE A 272 -10.90 35.45 -9.32
CA PHE A 272 -10.50 34.32 -8.51
C PHE A 272 -9.51 34.73 -7.41
N LYS A 273 -9.85 34.40 -6.16
CA LYS A 273 -8.95 34.53 -5.00
C LYS A 273 -8.38 33.16 -4.61
N PHE A 274 -7.10 33.10 -4.28
CA PHE A 274 -6.37 31.86 -3.94
C PHE A 274 -5.81 31.87 -2.51
N GLU A 275 -5.08 30.80 -2.15
CA GLU A 275 -4.40 30.67 -0.86
C GLU A 275 -3.51 31.87 -0.55
N GLY A 276 -3.71 32.48 0.62
CA GLY A 276 -2.99 33.68 1.05
C GLY A 276 -3.66 35.00 0.63
N GLU A 277 -4.60 34.97 -0.31
CA GLU A 277 -5.47 36.10 -0.68
C GLU A 277 -6.81 36.09 0.08
N LEU A 278 -7.02 35.03 0.87
CA LEU A 278 -8.22 34.77 1.65
C LEU A 278 -7.90 34.83 3.13
N ASP A 279 -8.81 35.41 3.91
CA ASP A 279 -8.72 35.38 5.36
C ASP A 279 -8.58 33.91 5.82
N PRO A 280 -7.62 33.61 6.72
CA PRO A 280 -7.44 32.25 7.20
C PRO A 280 -8.76 31.77 7.80
N ILE A 281 -9.28 30.70 7.21
CA ILE A 281 -10.48 30.00 7.70
C ILE A 281 -10.30 29.79 9.21
N PRO A 282 -11.22 30.26 10.06
CA PRO A 282 -11.13 30.05 11.48
C PRO A 282 -10.92 28.56 11.76
N ILE A 283 -9.85 28.21 12.47
CA ILE A 283 -9.45 26.81 12.73
C ILE A 283 -10.61 25.99 13.33
N ASN A 284 -11.59 26.66 13.97
CA ASN A 284 -12.80 26.07 14.53
C ASN A 284 -13.90 25.67 13.51
N THR A 285 -13.68 25.82 12.20
CA THR A 285 -14.64 25.45 11.13
C THR A 285 -14.17 24.30 10.23
N ARG A 286 -12.93 23.80 10.38
CA ARG A 286 -12.54 22.53 9.75
C ARG A 286 -13.46 21.41 10.26
N GLY A 287 -14.05 20.68 9.32
CA GLY A 287 -14.97 19.60 9.65
C GLY A 287 -16.40 20.05 9.99
N LYS A 288 -16.76 21.32 9.76
CA LYS A 288 -18.14 21.80 9.92
C LYS A 288 -18.81 21.98 8.54
N PRO A 289 -20.05 21.48 8.36
CA PRO A 289 -20.85 21.79 7.18
C PRO A 289 -20.98 23.30 6.97
N GLY A 290 -20.86 23.77 5.73
CA GLY A 290 -20.99 25.18 5.38
C GLY A 290 -19.70 26.02 5.47
N ALA A 291 -18.54 25.39 5.66
CA ALA A 291 -17.26 26.09 5.61
C ALA A 291 -16.94 26.59 4.18
N LYS A 292 -16.11 27.63 4.09
CA LYS A 292 -15.49 28.12 2.85
C LYS A 292 -14.04 27.68 2.84
N THR A 293 -13.56 27.03 1.78
CA THR A 293 -12.25 26.36 1.71
C THR A 293 -11.53 26.72 0.42
N SER A 294 -10.20 26.75 0.43
CA SER A 294 -9.39 27.08 -0.75
C SER A 294 -7.96 26.50 -0.72
N GLN A 295 -7.66 25.54 0.15
CA GLN A 295 -6.27 25.13 0.42
C GLN A 295 -5.73 24.11 -0.59
N GLY A 296 -4.44 24.21 -0.89
CA GLY A 296 -3.60 23.25 -1.65
C GLY A 296 -3.46 23.43 -3.17
N ALA A 297 -4.25 24.26 -3.86
CA ALA A 297 -4.29 24.26 -5.32
C ALA A 297 -3.05 24.85 -6.01
N LEU A 298 -2.52 25.98 -5.55
CA LEU A 298 -1.41 26.64 -6.23
C LEU A 298 -0.11 25.81 -6.15
N GLY A 299 0.13 25.19 -4.99
CA GLY A 299 1.24 24.26 -4.80
C GLY A 299 1.12 23.03 -5.70
N CYS A 300 -0.09 22.47 -5.82
CA CYS A 300 -0.37 21.36 -6.73
C CYS A 300 -0.12 21.75 -8.20
N LEU A 301 -0.64 22.88 -8.67
CA LEU A 301 -0.44 23.31 -10.07
C LEU A 301 1.03 23.61 -10.40
N LYS A 302 1.79 24.19 -9.46
CA LYS A 302 3.23 24.39 -9.63
C LYS A 302 3.96 23.06 -9.77
N PHE A 303 3.60 22.06 -8.97
CA PHE A 303 4.13 20.71 -9.09
C PHE A 303 3.77 20.07 -10.44
N VAL A 304 2.50 20.15 -10.85
CA VAL A 304 2.00 19.66 -12.16
C VAL A 304 2.81 20.28 -13.31
N SER A 305 2.98 21.61 -13.30
CA SER A 305 3.79 22.32 -14.31
C SER A 305 5.23 21.80 -14.37
N ASN A 306 5.85 21.60 -13.20
CA ASN A 306 7.23 21.14 -13.14
C ASN A 306 7.41 19.70 -13.62
N ILE A 307 6.52 18.77 -13.25
CA ILE A 307 6.63 17.38 -13.71
C ILE A 307 6.34 17.26 -15.22
N ILE A 308 5.46 18.08 -15.78
CA ILE A 308 5.18 18.10 -17.23
C ILE A 308 6.37 18.64 -18.03
N LYS A 309 7.10 19.63 -17.49
CA LYS A 309 8.37 20.10 -18.11
C LYS A 309 9.43 19.00 -18.16
N ILE A 310 9.43 18.10 -17.18
CA ILE A 310 10.34 16.94 -17.14
C ILE A 310 9.85 15.83 -18.08
N ASN A 311 8.55 15.53 -18.06
CA ASN A 311 7.92 14.51 -18.88
C ASN A 311 6.68 15.08 -19.61
N PRO A 312 6.85 15.56 -20.86
CA PRO A 312 5.76 16.16 -21.64
C PRO A 312 4.64 15.20 -22.05
N GLU A 313 4.80 13.89 -21.83
CA GLU A 313 3.72 12.92 -22.08
C GLU A 313 2.68 12.88 -20.95
N ILE A 314 2.93 13.52 -19.81
CA ILE A 314 1.98 13.59 -18.70
C ILE A 314 0.76 14.41 -19.10
N ARG A 315 -0.42 13.79 -19.04
CA ARG A 315 -1.71 14.46 -19.25
C ARG A 315 -2.24 15.03 -17.93
N ALA A 316 -2.43 16.33 -17.87
CA ALA A 316 -3.08 16.99 -16.73
C ALA A 316 -4.60 16.88 -16.85
N ILE A 317 -5.27 16.35 -15.83
CA ILE A 317 -6.74 16.30 -15.75
C ILE A 317 -7.23 17.04 -14.51
N GLY A 318 -8.26 17.87 -14.65
CA GLY A 318 -8.83 18.66 -13.56
C GLY A 318 -10.15 18.07 -13.06
N THR A 319 -10.44 18.16 -11.77
CA THR A 319 -11.79 17.84 -11.26
C THR A 319 -12.22 18.80 -10.16
N VAL A 320 -13.53 19.00 -10.03
CA VAL A 320 -14.13 19.86 -8.99
C VAL A 320 -14.77 18.99 -7.91
N TRP A 321 -14.40 19.22 -6.64
CA TRP A 321 -15.13 18.61 -5.50
C TRP A 321 -16.42 19.33 -5.16
N SER A 322 -16.46 20.65 -5.34
CA SER A 322 -17.68 21.42 -5.15
C SER A 322 -17.63 22.74 -5.92
N PRO A 323 -18.74 23.19 -6.52
CA PRO A 323 -18.88 24.55 -7.05
C PRO A 323 -18.63 25.62 -5.97
N PRO A 324 -18.34 26.88 -6.36
CA PRO A 324 -18.29 28.01 -5.43
C PRO A 324 -19.53 28.09 -4.53
N HIS A 325 -19.33 28.35 -3.24
CA HIS A 325 -20.40 28.27 -2.22
C HIS A 325 -21.68 29.04 -2.58
N TRP A 326 -21.58 30.23 -3.19
CA TRP A 326 -22.73 31.08 -3.51
C TRP A 326 -23.60 30.52 -4.65
N MET A 327 -23.06 29.60 -5.44
CA MET A 327 -23.81 28.88 -6.47
C MET A 327 -24.64 27.72 -5.90
N LYS A 328 -24.48 27.38 -4.62
CA LYS A 328 -25.06 26.17 -4.01
C LYS A 328 -26.25 26.46 -3.11
N THR A 329 -27.16 25.48 -2.99
CA THR A 329 -28.38 25.57 -2.18
C THR A 329 -28.13 25.83 -0.69
N ASN A 330 -27.02 25.32 -0.16
CA ASN A 330 -26.62 25.50 1.24
C ASN A 330 -25.72 26.73 1.49
N ASN A 331 -25.39 27.50 0.46
CA ASN A 331 -24.44 28.61 0.51
C ASN A 331 -23.09 28.24 1.16
N GLY A 332 -22.65 26.99 0.98
CA GLY A 332 -21.48 26.42 1.65
C GLY A 332 -20.64 25.57 0.70
N GLN A 333 -19.32 25.57 0.87
CA GLN A 333 -18.42 24.75 0.06
C GLN A 333 -18.45 23.28 0.50
N THR A 334 -18.59 23.06 1.81
CA THR A 334 -18.67 21.74 2.45
C THR A 334 -20.10 21.39 2.86
N GLY A 335 -20.33 20.13 3.20
CA GLY A 335 -21.61 19.64 3.73
C GLY A 335 -22.64 19.30 2.65
N GLY A 336 -22.17 18.98 1.45
CA GLY A 336 -23.02 18.72 0.28
C GLY A 336 -23.71 19.99 -0.22
N GLY A 337 -25.04 19.93 -0.34
CA GLY A 337 -25.80 20.92 -1.12
C GLY A 337 -25.69 20.66 -2.62
N SER A 338 -26.51 21.32 -3.41
CA SER A 338 -26.60 21.12 -4.86
C SER A 338 -26.33 22.43 -5.58
N LEU A 339 -25.77 22.34 -6.79
CA LEU A 339 -25.65 23.49 -7.68
C LEU A 339 -27.06 23.96 -8.06
N LYS A 340 -27.36 25.24 -7.82
CA LYS A 340 -28.69 25.77 -8.16
C LYS A 340 -28.81 25.89 -9.69
N PRO A 341 -29.97 25.53 -10.28
CA PRO A 341 -30.17 25.58 -11.73
C PRO A 341 -29.83 26.93 -12.38
N GLU A 342 -30.13 28.04 -11.70
CA GLU A 342 -29.83 29.39 -12.19
C GLU A 342 -28.32 29.67 -12.38
N TYR A 343 -27.44 28.85 -11.78
CA TYR A 343 -25.98 29.02 -11.85
C TYR A 343 -25.27 27.99 -12.73
N TYR A 344 -25.98 27.15 -13.48
CA TYR A 344 -25.33 26.16 -14.36
C TYR A 344 -24.40 26.82 -15.39
N ARG A 345 -24.83 27.92 -16.00
CA ARG A 345 -24.00 28.64 -16.98
C ARG A 345 -22.82 29.36 -16.33
N HIS A 346 -23.01 29.94 -15.13
CA HIS A 346 -21.90 30.51 -14.35
C HIS A 346 -20.86 29.45 -14.01
N PHE A 347 -21.29 28.26 -13.60
CA PHE A 347 -20.39 27.17 -13.24
C PHE A 347 -19.65 26.61 -14.46
N ALA A 348 -20.32 26.42 -15.59
CA ALA A 348 -19.69 26.03 -16.85
C ALA A 348 -18.57 27.01 -17.26
N ARG A 349 -18.84 28.32 -17.18
CA ARG A 349 -17.83 29.35 -17.47
C ARG A 349 -16.70 29.35 -16.45
N TYR A 350 -16.98 29.08 -15.18
CA TYR A 350 -15.96 28.94 -14.16
C TYR A 350 -14.99 27.79 -14.50
N LEU A 351 -15.48 26.64 -14.97
CA LEU A 351 -14.63 25.52 -15.42
C LEU A 351 -13.73 25.92 -16.60
N ILE A 352 -14.27 26.66 -17.57
CA ILE A 352 -13.52 27.16 -18.73
C ILE A 352 -12.42 28.14 -18.30
N GLU A 353 -12.73 29.07 -17.40
CA GLU A 353 -11.76 30.03 -16.87
C GLU A 353 -10.66 29.36 -16.06
N TRP A 354 -10.95 28.23 -15.40
CA TRP A 354 -9.91 27.38 -14.79
C TRP A 354 -8.95 26.80 -15.80
N VAL A 355 -9.45 26.25 -16.91
CA VAL A 355 -8.61 25.71 -17.99
C VAL A 355 -7.70 26.79 -18.55
N ARG A 356 -8.26 27.98 -18.83
CA ARG A 356 -7.49 29.15 -19.30
C ARG A 356 -6.43 29.57 -18.30
N PHE A 357 -6.80 29.69 -17.03
CA PHE A 357 -5.87 30.05 -15.95
C PHE A 357 -4.68 29.09 -15.86
N VAL A 358 -4.93 27.77 -15.89
CA VAL A 358 -3.87 26.76 -15.81
C VAL A 358 -2.91 26.90 -16.99
N LYS A 359 -3.44 27.14 -18.20
CA LYS A 359 -2.61 27.38 -19.38
C LYS A 359 -1.80 28.68 -19.27
N GLU A 360 -2.44 29.80 -18.97
CA GLU A 360 -1.81 31.12 -18.93
C GLU A 360 -0.73 31.23 -17.85
N GLN A 361 -0.98 30.67 -16.67
CA GLN A 361 -0.11 30.88 -15.51
C GLN A 361 0.95 29.80 -15.35
N TYR A 362 0.66 28.57 -15.80
CA TYR A 362 1.54 27.43 -15.59
C TYR A 362 2.06 26.81 -16.89
N GLY A 363 1.58 27.27 -18.05
CA GLY A 363 1.94 26.72 -19.36
C GLY A 363 1.41 25.31 -19.59
N VAL A 364 0.45 24.83 -18.78
CA VAL A 364 -0.05 23.46 -18.81
C VAL A 364 -1.32 23.40 -19.65
N ASP A 365 -1.32 22.54 -20.67
CA ASP A 365 -2.53 22.18 -21.40
C ASP A 365 -3.34 21.16 -20.58
N VAL A 366 -4.57 21.53 -20.20
CA VAL A 366 -5.47 20.62 -19.49
C VAL A 366 -6.10 19.67 -20.50
N TYR A 367 -5.84 18.38 -20.36
CA TYR A 367 -6.30 17.35 -21.28
C TYR A 367 -7.80 17.05 -21.12
N ALA A 368 -8.28 17.01 -19.87
CA ALA A 368 -9.67 16.74 -19.56
C ALA A 368 -10.09 17.40 -18.23
N ILE A 369 -11.38 17.72 -18.08
CA ILE A 369 -11.97 18.23 -16.84
C ILE A 369 -13.19 17.40 -16.43
N SER A 370 -13.41 17.30 -15.12
CA SER A 370 -14.65 16.80 -14.54
C SER A 370 -15.35 17.90 -13.75
N PRO A 371 -16.65 18.10 -13.97
CA PRO A 371 -17.42 19.12 -13.27
C PRO A 371 -17.77 18.75 -11.83
N GLN A 372 -17.61 17.47 -11.43
CA GLN A 372 -17.99 17.02 -10.10
C GLN A 372 -17.34 15.67 -9.71
N ASN A 373 -16.74 15.64 -8.52
CA ASN A 373 -16.30 14.44 -7.81
C ASN A 373 -17.48 13.82 -7.02
N GLU A 374 -17.67 12.50 -7.10
CA GLU A 374 -18.57 11.71 -6.21
C GLU A 374 -19.96 12.34 -5.97
N LEU A 375 -20.76 12.36 -7.04
CA LEU A 375 -22.04 13.09 -7.18
C LEU A 375 -23.11 12.89 -6.09
N VAL A 376 -22.96 11.95 -5.17
CA VAL A 376 -23.97 11.67 -4.12
C VAL A 376 -23.43 11.86 -2.70
N PHE A 377 -22.20 12.35 -2.57
CA PHE A 377 -21.48 12.37 -1.30
C PHE A 377 -21.68 13.69 -0.59
N ARG A 378 -21.98 13.61 0.71
CA ARG A 378 -22.20 14.76 1.60
C ARG A 378 -21.16 14.76 2.69
N GLU A 379 -20.12 15.55 2.48
CA GLU A 379 -18.90 15.44 3.28
C GLU A 379 -18.61 16.70 4.07
N VAL A 380 -17.82 16.56 5.14
CA VAL A 380 -17.38 17.71 5.94
C VAL A 380 -16.27 18.53 5.26
N TYR A 381 -15.78 18.04 4.12
CA TYR A 381 -14.94 18.72 3.14
C TYR A 381 -15.74 19.08 1.88
N ASP A 382 -15.09 19.68 0.89
CA ASP A 382 -15.68 20.11 -0.37
C ASP A 382 -16.51 18.98 -1.00
N SER A 383 -17.80 19.23 -1.16
CA SER A 383 -18.73 18.22 -1.68
C SER A 383 -19.98 18.89 -2.24
N CYS A 384 -20.54 18.31 -3.31
CA CYS A 384 -21.79 18.74 -3.91
C CYS A 384 -22.54 17.51 -4.44
N VAL A 385 -23.84 17.48 -4.22
CA VAL A 385 -24.70 16.38 -4.64
C VAL A 385 -25.55 16.78 -5.84
N TYR A 386 -25.72 15.85 -6.76
CA TYR A 386 -26.56 15.97 -7.95
C TYR A 386 -27.53 14.79 -8.02
N THR A 387 -28.73 15.05 -8.49
CA THR A 387 -29.55 14.02 -9.13
C THR A 387 -29.00 13.69 -10.52
N PRO A 388 -29.30 12.51 -11.09
CA PRO A 388 -28.89 12.15 -12.45
C PRO A 388 -29.27 13.20 -13.50
N GLU A 389 -30.48 13.76 -13.42
CA GLU A 389 -31.00 14.76 -14.34
C GLU A 389 -30.30 16.12 -14.20
N GLU A 390 -30.03 16.57 -12.97
CA GLU A 390 -29.26 17.78 -12.72
C GLU A 390 -27.84 17.68 -13.28
N TYR A 391 -27.20 16.51 -13.14
CA TYR A 391 -25.87 16.27 -13.69
C TYR A 391 -25.87 16.30 -15.21
N ALA A 392 -26.84 15.64 -15.84
CA ALA A 392 -27.01 15.67 -17.30
C ALA A 392 -27.27 17.10 -17.81
N ASN A 393 -28.09 17.88 -17.12
CA ASN A 393 -28.36 19.28 -17.49
C ASN A 393 -27.11 20.16 -17.34
N MET A 394 -26.34 19.98 -16.26
CA MET A 394 -25.08 20.70 -16.07
C MET A 394 -24.09 20.35 -17.19
N LEU A 395 -23.97 19.07 -17.60
CA LEU A 395 -23.12 18.66 -18.72
C LEU A 395 -23.60 19.22 -20.07
N ALA A 396 -24.91 19.34 -20.28
CA ALA A 396 -25.44 19.98 -21.48
C ALA A 396 -25.02 21.46 -21.54
N ILE A 397 -25.17 22.20 -20.45
CA ILE A 397 -24.76 23.61 -20.36
C ILE A 397 -23.24 23.77 -20.50
N LEU A 398 -22.44 22.87 -19.92
CA LEU A 398 -21.00 22.85 -20.12
C LEU A 398 -20.64 22.65 -21.59
N GLY A 399 -21.30 21.71 -22.28
CA GLY A 399 -21.10 21.47 -23.70
C GLY A 399 -21.38 22.70 -24.57
N GLU A 400 -22.47 23.41 -24.29
CA GLU A 400 -22.82 24.66 -25.00
C GLU A 400 -21.73 25.74 -24.83
N GLU A 401 -21.22 25.95 -23.62
CA GLU A 401 -20.17 26.95 -23.38
C GLU A 401 -18.82 26.51 -23.97
N LEU A 402 -18.48 25.22 -23.93
CA LEU A 402 -17.28 24.69 -24.58
C LEU A 402 -17.31 24.89 -26.11
N ASP A 403 -18.44 24.56 -26.75
CA ASP A 403 -18.65 24.75 -28.19
C ASP A 403 -18.60 26.25 -28.57
N LYS A 404 -19.24 27.11 -27.77
CA LYS A 404 -19.23 28.57 -27.95
C LYS A 404 -17.83 29.17 -27.85
N GLU A 405 -17.07 28.77 -26.84
CA GLU A 405 -15.72 29.27 -26.58
C GLU A 405 -14.64 28.53 -27.40
N LYS A 406 -15.03 27.51 -28.17
CA LYS A 406 -14.15 26.65 -29.00
C LYS A 406 -13.01 26.03 -28.20
N MET A 407 -13.32 25.54 -27.00
CA MET A 407 -12.35 24.95 -26.09
C MET A 407 -12.03 23.51 -26.50
N ASP A 408 -10.74 23.21 -26.71
CA ASP A 408 -10.25 21.84 -26.93
C ASP A 408 -9.86 21.20 -25.59
N VAL A 409 -10.87 20.82 -24.80
CA VAL A 409 -10.70 20.10 -23.53
C VAL A 409 -11.77 19.02 -23.43
N LYS A 410 -11.39 17.81 -23.01
CA LYS A 410 -12.33 16.70 -22.85
C LYS A 410 -13.11 16.81 -21.55
N VAL A 411 -14.29 16.20 -21.50
CA VAL A 411 -15.06 16.06 -20.27
C VAL A 411 -15.10 14.60 -19.82
N PHE A 412 -14.79 14.35 -18.55
CA PHE A 412 -14.91 13.03 -17.93
C PHE A 412 -15.85 13.06 -16.73
N GLY A 413 -16.46 11.92 -16.42
CA GLY A 413 -17.45 11.75 -15.35
C GLY A 413 -18.25 10.46 -15.53
N PRO A 414 -19.16 10.07 -14.63
CA PRO A 414 -19.68 10.82 -13.50
C PRO A 414 -18.82 10.79 -12.23
N GLU A 415 -17.73 10.03 -12.19
CA GLU A 415 -16.90 9.85 -10.99
C GLU A 415 -17.68 9.29 -9.77
N ASP A 416 -18.64 8.39 -10.04
CA ASP A 416 -19.27 7.54 -9.01
C ASP A 416 -18.46 6.23 -8.85
N MET A 417 -18.93 5.25 -8.09
CA MET A 417 -18.18 4.06 -7.72
C MET A 417 -18.35 2.90 -8.69
N THR A 418 -17.25 2.24 -9.04
CA THR A 418 -17.26 0.98 -9.81
C THR A 418 -18.04 -0.11 -9.07
N LYS A 419 -17.91 -0.21 -7.75
CA LYS A 419 -18.61 -1.23 -6.94
C LYS A 419 -20.13 -1.00 -6.84
N VAL A 420 -20.59 0.23 -7.05
CA VAL A 420 -22.02 0.60 -6.99
C VAL A 420 -22.57 0.83 -8.41
N VAL A 421 -22.35 -0.15 -9.30
CA VAL A 421 -22.69 -0.11 -10.73
C VAL A 421 -24.11 0.43 -10.99
N GLY A 422 -25.09 -0.04 -10.23
CA GLY A 422 -26.48 0.40 -10.40
C GLY A 422 -26.70 1.89 -10.15
N ARG A 423 -25.93 2.52 -9.25
CA ARG A 423 -25.99 3.97 -9.00
C ARG A 423 -25.24 4.74 -10.07
N ALA A 424 -24.02 4.32 -10.38
CA ALA A 424 -23.22 4.91 -11.46
C ALA A 424 -23.97 4.91 -12.80
N MET A 425 -24.67 3.80 -13.13
CA MET A 425 -25.45 3.68 -14.35
C MET A 425 -26.68 4.59 -14.40
N LYS A 426 -27.24 5.04 -13.27
CA LYS A 426 -28.32 6.05 -13.30
C LYS A 426 -27.83 7.36 -13.88
N PHE A 427 -26.64 7.82 -13.44
CA PHE A 427 -26.01 9.02 -13.98
C PHE A 427 -25.64 8.84 -15.45
N VAL A 428 -25.00 7.73 -15.82
CA VAL A 428 -24.67 7.45 -17.24
C VAL A 428 -25.94 7.43 -18.10
N THR A 429 -27.02 6.79 -17.65
CA THR A 429 -28.28 6.72 -18.39
C THR A 429 -28.92 8.10 -18.58
N ALA A 430 -28.95 8.93 -17.53
CA ALA A 430 -29.48 10.29 -17.63
C ALA A 430 -28.67 11.16 -18.59
N VAL A 431 -27.34 11.01 -18.59
CA VAL A 431 -26.46 11.68 -19.57
C VAL A 431 -26.76 11.23 -20.99
N GLN A 432 -26.92 9.92 -21.23
CA GLN A 432 -27.25 9.40 -22.57
C GLN A 432 -28.64 9.85 -23.06
N ALA A 433 -29.58 10.08 -22.13
CA ALA A 433 -30.92 10.57 -22.47
C ALA A 433 -30.95 12.04 -22.91
N ASN A 434 -29.91 12.83 -22.60
CA ASN A 434 -29.76 14.22 -23.05
C ASN A 434 -28.72 14.28 -24.19
N PRO A 435 -29.12 14.56 -25.45
CA PRO A 435 -28.21 14.50 -26.60
C PRO A 435 -27.00 15.43 -26.51
N ILE A 436 -27.15 16.62 -25.91
CA ILE A 436 -26.03 17.55 -25.72
C ILE A 436 -25.09 16.98 -24.66
N ALA A 437 -25.59 16.54 -23.50
CA ALA A 437 -24.78 15.95 -22.46
C ALA A 437 -24.03 14.68 -22.93
N ALA A 438 -24.71 13.82 -23.69
CA ALA A 438 -24.13 12.61 -24.27
C ALA A 438 -22.97 12.93 -25.23
N LYS A 439 -23.08 14.01 -26.00
CA LYS A 439 -21.98 14.54 -26.84
C LYS A 439 -20.87 15.13 -25.98
N THR A 440 -21.20 15.90 -24.94
CA THR A 440 -20.22 16.55 -24.06
C THR A 440 -19.35 15.56 -23.30
N LEU A 441 -19.92 14.48 -22.77
CA LEU A 441 -19.17 13.53 -21.93
C LEU A 441 -18.23 12.66 -22.78
N ASP A 442 -16.97 13.00 -22.94
CA ASP A 442 -16.02 12.22 -23.76
C ASP A 442 -15.64 10.87 -23.15
N ILE A 443 -15.50 10.82 -21.82
CA ILE A 443 -14.93 9.69 -21.09
C ILE A 443 -15.83 9.32 -19.92
N ILE A 444 -16.12 8.02 -19.77
CA ILE A 444 -16.84 7.51 -18.61
C ILE A 444 -15.83 7.28 -17.49
N ALA A 445 -16.09 7.81 -16.31
CA ALA A 445 -15.19 7.75 -15.17
C ALA A 445 -15.86 7.25 -13.91
N THR A 446 -15.14 6.45 -13.12
CA THR A 446 -15.54 5.99 -11.79
C THR A 446 -14.37 5.97 -10.82
N HIS A 447 -14.68 5.76 -9.55
CA HIS A 447 -13.74 5.52 -8.47
C HIS A 447 -13.74 4.04 -8.06
N GLY A 448 -12.59 3.56 -7.60
CA GLY A 448 -12.36 2.19 -7.17
C GLY A 448 -12.77 1.88 -5.73
N TYR A 449 -13.69 2.63 -5.14
CA TYR A 449 -14.10 2.44 -3.75
C TYR A 449 -15.48 1.76 -3.59
N SER A 450 -15.75 1.23 -2.40
CA SER A 450 -17.10 0.83 -2.00
C SER A 450 -17.95 2.02 -1.55
N ASP A 451 -17.33 2.98 -0.86
CA ASP A 451 -17.97 4.04 -0.09
C ASP A 451 -17.21 5.37 -0.17
N GLY A 452 -16.32 5.55 -1.16
CA GLY A 452 -15.43 6.71 -1.33
C GLY A 452 -14.15 6.68 -0.50
N ILE A 453 -13.94 5.64 0.32
CA ILE A 453 -12.74 5.50 1.15
C ILE A 453 -12.14 4.10 1.01
N GLU A 454 -12.94 3.06 1.20
CA GLU A 454 -12.47 1.68 1.19
C GLU A 454 -12.22 1.21 -0.25
N SER A 455 -10.95 1.00 -0.59
CA SER A 455 -10.55 0.59 -1.94
C SER A 455 -10.92 -0.85 -2.25
N THR A 456 -11.46 -1.05 -3.44
CA THR A 456 -11.93 -2.30 -4.04
C THR A 456 -11.45 -2.38 -5.49
N GLY A 457 -11.90 -3.34 -6.28
CA GLY A 457 -11.45 -3.50 -7.67
C GLY A 457 -11.29 -4.95 -8.11
N SER A 458 -12.22 -5.82 -7.73
CA SER A 458 -12.24 -7.21 -8.16
C SER A 458 -12.45 -7.35 -9.68
N VAL A 459 -12.15 -8.53 -10.22
CA VAL A 459 -12.44 -8.85 -11.63
C VAL A 459 -13.93 -8.70 -11.95
N SER A 460 -14.82 -9.16 -11.05
CA SER A 460 -16.27 -9.08 -11.25
C SER A 460 -16.78 -7.64 -11.27
N GLU A 461 -16.29 -6.78 -10.35
CA GLU A 461 -16.67 -5.36 -10.31
C GLU A 461 -16.29 -4.66 -11.63
N ASN A 462 -15.04 -4.83 -12.07
CA ASN A 462 -14.56 -4.23 -13.31
C ASN A 462 -15.29 -4.76 -14.55
N SER A 463 -15.48 -6.09 -14.64
CA SER A 463 -16.17 -6.72 -15.77
C SER A 463 -17.65 -6.34 -15.84
N GLU A 464 -18.33 -6.27 -14.69
CA GLU A 464 -19.73 -5.88 -14.63
C GLU A 464 -19.90 -4.45 -15.14
N PHE A 465 -19.10 -3.51 -14.62
CA PHE A 465 -19.19 -2.11 -15.04
C PHE A 465 -18.91 -1.96 -16.54
N TRP A 466 -17.81 -2.55 -17.05
CA TRP A 466 -17.47 -2.49 -18.47
C TRP A 466 -18.59 -3.05 -19.37
N ASN A 467 -19.19 -4.18 -19.00
CA ASN A 467 -20.28 -4.78 -19.76
C ASN A 467 -21.52 -3.87 -19.87
N ARG A 468 -21.71 -2.92 -18.96
CA ARG A 468 -22.80 -1.93 -19.00
C ARG A 468 -22.52 -0.75 -19.92
N ILE A 469 -21.25 -0.44 -20.18
CA ILE A 469 -20.86 0.81 -20.86
C ILE A 469 -20.16 0.59 -22.21
N LYS A 470 -19.69 -0.62 -22.52
CA LYS A 470 -18.89 -0.91 -23.73
C LYS A 470 -19.55 -0.47 -25.05
N ASP A 471 -20.87 -0.58 -25.13
CA ASP A 471 -21.63 -0.26 -26.35
C ASP A 471 -21.80 1.26 -26.55
N LEU A 472 -21.41 2.08 -25.56
CA LEU A 472 -21.41 3.54 -25.68
C LEU A 472 -20.22 4.07 -26.50
N GLY A 473 -19.22 3.22 -26.78
CA GLY A 473 -18.06 3.58 -27.62
C GLY A 473 -17.15 4.66 -27.03
N LYS A 474 -17.23 4.90 -25.72
CA LYS A 474 -16.41 5.89 -25.00
C LYS A 474 -15.30 5.20 -24.18
N PRO A 475 -14.11 5.82 -24.03
CA PRO A 475 -13.10 5.33 -23.10
C PRO A 475 -13.63 5.29 -21.65
N TYR A 476 -13.07 4.38 -20.86
CA TYR A 476 -13.38 4.23 -19.45
C TYR A 476 -12.14 4.51 -18.58
N TRP A 477 -12.25 5.39 -17.59
CA TRP A 477 -11.19 5.68 -16.63
C TRP A 477 -11.60 5.37 -15.19
N MET A 478 -10.65 4.82 -14.42
CA MET A 478 -10.70 4.82 -12.96
C MET A 478 -9.96 6.06 -12.46
N THR A 479 -10.67 7.09 -12.03
CA THR A 479 -10.08 8.42 -11.75
C THR A 479 -9.70 8.65 -10.29
N GLU A 480 -10.04 7.69 -9.42
CA GLU A 480 -9.57 7.67 -8.03
C GLU A 480 -9.65 6.25 -7.46
N THR A 481 -8.64 5.83 -6.70
CA THR A 481 -8.63 4.57 -5.94
C THR A 481 -7.45 4.52 -4.97
N GLY A 482 -7.37 3.48 -4.15
CA GLY A 482 -6.28 3.25 -3.19
C GLY A 482 -5.75 1.81 -3.20
N ALA A 483 -4.85 1.52 -2.26
CA ALA A 483 -4.43 0.17 -1.92
C ALA A 483 -5.43 -0.49 -0.95
N GLY A 484 -5.27 -1.80 -0.72
CA GLY A 484 -6.08 -2.55 0.25
C GLY A 484 -5.57 -2.44 1.68
N ALA A 485 -4.49 -1.69 1.91
CA ALA A 485 -3.85 -1.55 3.20
C ALA A 485 -3.08 -0.24 3.37
N PRO A 486 -3.01 0.30 4.61
CA PRO A 486 -2.26 1.52 4.87
C PRO A 486 -0.75 1.34 4.88
N ASP A 487 -0.26 0.21 5.38
CA ASP A 487 1.15 -0.15 5.33
C ASP A 487 1.58 -0.52 3.90
N ASP A 488 2.88 -0.75 3.75
CA ASP A 488 3.52 -0.98 2.46
C ASP A 488 3.94 -2.45 2.33
N ARG A 489 3.09 -3.35 2.86
CA ARG A 489 3.36 -4.78 2.88
C ARG A 489 3.28 -5.35 1.46
N TRP A 490 4.13 -6.33 1.17
CA TRP A 490 4.16 -6.96 -0.15
C TRP A 490 2.99 -7.94 -0.37
N ARG A 491 2.69 -8.77 0.64
CA ARG A 491 1.73 -9.90 0.59
C ARG A 491 0.41 -9.59 1.29
N ASP A 492 -0.61 -10.39 0.98
CA ASP A 492 -1.91 -10.35 1.65
C ASP A 492 -1.85 -10.82 3.10
N GLY A 493 -2.75 -10.30 3.94
CA GLY A 493 -2.76 -10.54 5.38
C GLY A 493 -2.04 -9.47 6.19
N GLY A 494 -2.29 -9.38 7.51
CA GLY A 494 -1.88 -8.27 8.40
C GLY A 494 -0.38 -7.94 8.39
N PRO A 495 0.11 -6.99 9.22
CA PRO A 495 1.55 -6.70 9.37
C PRO A 495 2.38 -7.93 9.77
N ASP A 496 1.69 -8.99 10.22
CA ASP A 496 2.21 -10.31 10.57
C ASP A 496 2.16 -11.36 9.44
N GLY A 497 1.76 -10.96 8.23
CA GLY A 497 1.63 -11.82 7.05
C GLY A 497 0.58 -12.92 7.22
N LYS A 498 -0.36 -12.77 8.17
CA LYS A 498 -1.48 -13.71 8.31
C LYS A 498 -2.56 -13.33 7.31
N SER A 499 -2.64 -14.11 6.24
CA SER A 499 -3.86 -14.24 5.45
C SER A 499 -5.02 -14.38 6.43
N VAL A 500 -6.06 -13.54 6.33
CA VAL A 500 -7.35 -13.94 6.86
C VAL A 500 -7.63 -15.30 6.21
N GLU A 501 -7.80 -16.36 7.00
CA GLU A 501 -7.95 -17.73 6.48
C GLU A 501 -8.90 -17.70 5.27
N MET A 502 -8.36 -18.00 4.07
CA MET A 502 -9.13 -18.04 2.83
C MET A 502 -10.29 -19.08 2.89
N SER A 503 -10.30 -19.93 3.92
CA SER A 503 -11.25 -21.04 4.12
C SER A 503 -12.50 -20.68 4.94
N LYS A 504 -12.59 -19.49 5.54
CA LYS A 504 -13.81 -19.09 6.27
C LYS A 504 -14.82 -18.43 5.33
N GLN A 505 -15.85 -19.19 4.97
CA GLN A 505 -17.07 -18.67 4.34
C GLN A 505 -17.57 -17.45 5.15
N GLY A 506 -17.66 -16.29 4.49
CA GLY A 506 -18.19 -15.05 5.08
C GLY A 506 -17.18 -13.93 5.36
N VAL A 507 -15.91 -14.07 5.00
CA VAL A 507 -14.96 -12.92 4.99
C VAL A 507 -15.19 -12.07 3.73
N PRO A 508 -15.49 -10.76 3.85
CA PRO A 508 -15.60 -9.86 2.71
C PRO A 508 -14.33 -9.85 1.85
N SER A 509 -14.47 -9.88 0.51
CA SER A 509 -13.36 -10.03 -0.45
C SER A 509 -12.34 -8.88 -0.42
N ASP A 510 -12.76 -7.70 0.03
CA ASP A 510 -11.91 -6.52 0.27
C ASP A 510 -10.89 -6.73 1.41
N LYS A 511 -11.10 -7.70 2.30
CA LYS A 511 -10.12 -8.10 3.32
C LYS A 511 -9.12 -9.16 2.88
N LEU A 512 -9.23 -9.68 1.65
CA LEU A 512 -8.39 -10.76 1.11
C LEU A 512 -7.25 -10.25 0.21
N GLU A 513 -7.39 -9.07 -0.39
CA GLU A 513 -6.38 -8.46 -1.28
C GLU A 513 -5.86 -7.15 -0.66
N GLN A 514 -4.89 -7.27 0.25
CA GLN A 514 -4.36 -6.16 1.05
C GLN A 514 -2.91 -5.79 0.70
N GLY A 515 -2.11 -6.75 0.23
CA GLY A 515 -0.70 -6.48 -0.12
C GLY A 515 -0.57 -5.58 -1.33
N ALA A 516 0.58 -4.93 -1.49
CA ALA A 516 0.85 -4.11 -2.68
C ALA A 516 0.72 -4.92 -3.97
N LEU A 517 1.17 -6.19 -3.98
CA LEU A 517 1.11 -7.04 -5.17
C LEU A 517 -0.34 -7.28 -5.64
N SER A 518 -1.25 -7.63 -4.72
CA SER A 518 -2.66 -7.91 -5.04
C SER A 518 -3.48 -6.63 -5.20
N SER A 519 -3.38 -5.71 -4.25
CA SER A 519 -4.26 -4.54 -4.17
C SER A 519 -3.84 -3.38 -5.07
N VAL A 520 -2.56 -3.29 -5.46
CA VAL A 520 -2.12 -2.35 -6.50
C VAL A 520 -1.94 -3.08 -7.81
N GLY A 521 -1.08 -4.10 -7.85
CA GLY A 521 -0.76 -4.82 -9.08
C GLY A 521 -1.93 -5.60 -9.66
N GLY A 522 -2.62 -6.39 -8.83
CA GLY A 522 -3.81 -7.14 -9.21
C GLY A 522 -4.96 -6.23 -9.64
N ARG A 523 -5.34 -5.24 -8.84
CA ARG A 523 -6.47 -4.34 -9.17
C ARG A 523 -6.23 -3.48 -10.41
N LEU A 524 -5.01 -2.98 -10.61
CA LEU A 524 -4.64 -2.27 -11.83
C LEU A 524 -4.70 -3.21 -13.04
N HIS A 525 -4.15 -4.42 -12.92
CA HIS A 525 -4.29 -5.44 -13.97
C HIS A 525 -5.78 -5.75 -14.25
N TYR A 526 -6.61 -5.88 -13.22
CA TYR A 526 -8.02 -6.20 -13.38
C TYR A 526 -8.79 -5.08 -14.10
N ALA A 527 -8.52 -3.82 -13.74
CA ALA A 527 -9.10 -2.67 -14.41
C ALA A 527 -8.71 -2.59 -15.90
N LEU A 528 -7.43 -2.83 -16.22
CA LEU A 528 -6.95 -2.77 -17.60
C LEU A 528 -7.42 -3.96 -18.45
N VAL A 529 -7.41 -5.18 -17.91
CA VAL A 529 -7.70 -6.40 -18.70
C VAL A 529 -9.19 -6.73 -18.74
N TYR A 530 -9.88 -6.65 -17.61
CA TYR A 530 -11.29 -7.05 -17.48
C TYR A 530 -12.24 -5.86 -17.49
N GLY A 531 -11.82 -4.72 -16.95
CA GLY A 531 -12.56 -3.46 -17.01
C GLY A 531 -12.36 -2.68 -18.30
N ASN A 532 -11.39 -3.09 -19.14
CA ASN A 532 -11.02 -2.38 -20.36
C ASN A 532 -10.71 -0.89 -20.14
N ALA A 533 -10.20 -0.54 -18.96
CA ALA A 533 -9.90 0.84 -18.59
C ALA A 533 -8.76 1.41 -19.46
N SER A 534 -8.95 2.63 -19.95
CA SER A 534 -7.95 3.43 -20.66
C SER A 534 -7.12 4.29 -19.72
N GLY A 535 -7.60 4.54 -18.50
CA GLY A 535 -6.90 5.36 -17.50
C GLY A 535 -7.13 4.83 -16.09
N TRP A 536 -6.12 4.99 -15.23
CA TRP A 536 -6.18 4.57 -13.83
C TRP A 536 -5.36 5.50 -12.94
N VAL A 537 -5.98 6.05 -11.90
CA VAL A 537 -5.43 7.12 -11.06
C VAL A 537 -5.50 6.70 -9.59
N PHE A 538 -4.34 6.53 -8.96
CA PHE A 538 -4.22 6.37 -7.51
C PHE A 538 -4.56 7.71 -6.83
N TRP A 539 -5.20 7.71 -5.66
CA TRP A 539 -5.64 8.95 -5.03
C TRP A 539 -4.47 9.91 -4.74
N GLN A 540 -3.50 9.52 -3.93
CA GLN A 540 -2.35 10.38 -3.58
C GLN A 540 -1.04 9.76 -4.04
N ILE A 541 -0.12 10.62 -4.49
CA ILE A 541 1.28 10.23 -4.69
C ILE A 541 1.92 9.87 -3.36
N THR A 542 1.81 10.77 -2.38
CA THR A 542 2.54 10.68 -1.11
C THR A 542 1.71 11.23 0.04
N GLY A 543 1.98 10.72 1.24
CA GLY A 543 1.41 11.18 2.50
C GLY A 543 2.45 11.32 3.61
N GLU A 544 2.04 11.85 4.77
CA GLU A 544 2.90 12.00 5.95
C GLU A 544 3.20 10.68 6.68
N LYS A 545 2.30 9.72 6.52
CA LYS A 545 2.33 8.42 7.19
C LYS A 545 1.78 7.35 6.23
N PRO A 546 2.04 6.06 6.50
CA PRO A 546 1.46 4.99 5.70
C PRO A 546 -0.07 5.13 5.61
N SER A 547 -0.59 5.08 4.39
CA SER A 547 -2.01 5.21 4.09
C SER A 547 -2.39 4.33 2.89
N GLU A 548 -3.64 3.89 2.85
CA GLU A 548 -4.21 3.17 1.72
C GLU A 548 -4.47 4.10 0.55
N HIS A 549 -4.50 5.40 0.80
CA HIS A 549 -4.75 6.44 -0.19
C HIS A 549 -3.49 6.91 -0.91
N SER A 550 -2.28 6.60 -0.40
CA SER A 550 -1.03 7.08 -0.98
C SER A 550 -0.14 5.96 -1.52
N VAL A 551 0.55 6.26 -2.63
CA VAL A 551 1.54 5.35 -3.23
C VAL A 551 2.77 5.21 -2.33
N MET A 552 3.18 6.28 -1.64
CA MET A 552 4.33 6.27 -0.73
C MET A 552 4.20 7.25 0.44
N VAL A 553 5.27 7.34 1.26
CA VAL A 553 5.39 8.27 2.40
C VAL A 553 6.59 9.17 2.19
N GLY A 554 6.38 10.50 2.19
CA GLY A 554 7.41 11.46 1.81
C GLY A 554 7.99 11.17 0.43
N ASP A 555 9.30 11.08 0.34
CA ASP A 555 10.11 10.76 -0.85
C ASP A 555 10.66 9.33 -0.83
N LYS A 556 10.02 8.40 -0.10
CA LYS A 556 10.51 7.03 0.11
C LYS A 556 9.68 6.00 -0.66
N PRO A 557 10.10 5.61 -1.88
CA PRO A 557 9.55 4.46 -2.58
C PRO A 557 9.55 3.18 -1.74
N GLY A 558 8.45 2.43 -1.81
CA GLY A 558 8.39 1.07 -1.30
C GLY A 558 7.46 0.20 -2.12
N ALA A 559 6.87 -0.85 -1.55
CA ALA A 559 6.17 -1.91 -2.26
C ALA A 559 5.07 -1.38 -3.19
N LYS A 560 4.18 -0.49 -2.72
CA LYS A 560 3.11 0.12 -3.54
C LYS A 560 3.70 0.89 -4.72
N TYR A 561 4.74 1.69 -4.48
CA TYR A 561 5.45 2.43 -5.52
C TYR A 561 6.04 1.50 -6.58
N TYR A 562 6.81 0.48 -6.18
CA TYR A 562 7.49 -0.39 -7.12
C TYR A 562 6.51 -1.26 -7.92
N VAL A 563 5.46 -1.78 -7.28
CA VAL A 563 4.38 -2.48 -8.00
C VAL A 563 3.71 -1.54 -8.99
N TYR A 564 3.44 -0.29 -8.62
CA TYR A 564 2.80 0.66 -9.54
C TYR A 564 3.71 1.07 -10.71
N LYS A 565 5.01 1.23 -10.45
CA LYS A 565 6.05 1.53 -11.46
C LYS A 565 6.09 0.51 -12.60
N HIS A 566 5.84 -0.77 -12.33
CA HIS A 566 5.74 -1.83 -13.35
C HIS A 566 4.73 -1.53 -14.47
N PHE A 567 3.74 -0.68 -14.20
CA PHE A 567 2.76 -0.25 -15.18
C PHE A 567 3.07 1.16 -15.69
N CYS A 568 3.21 2.16 -14.80
CA CYS A 568 3.38 3.57 -15.19
C CYS A 568 4.60 3.81 -16.09
N ARG A 569 5.75 3.22 -15.75
CA ARG A 569 7.02 3.50 -16.42
C ARG A 569 7.04 2.99 -17.86
N TRP A 570 6.42 1.85 -18.13
CA TRP A 570 6.55 1.14 -19.40
C TRP A 570 5.28 1.11 -20.25
N ILE A 571 4.12 1.45 -19.70
CA ILE A 571 2.86 1.60 -20.46
C ILE A 571 2.63 3.11 -20.70
N ARG A 572 2.99 3.58 -21.89
CA ARG A 572 2.95 5.02 -22.24
C ARG A 572 1.64 5.41 -22.93
N PRO A 573 1.21 6.68 -22.86
CA PRO A 573 0.02 7.13 -23.58
C PRO A 573 0.06 6.79 -25.07
N GLY A 574 -1.05 6.25 -25.60
CA GLY A 574 -1.14 5.74 -26.96
C GLY A 574 -0.75 4.26 -27.11
N ALA A 575 -0.35 3.57 -26.03
CA ALA A 575 -0.23 2.13 -26.04
C ALA A 575 -1.58 1.47 -26.36
N VAL A 576 -1.60 0.44 -27.18
CA VAL A 576 -2.78 -0.37 -27.45
C VAL A 576 -2.63 -1.68 -26.70
N ARG A 577 -3.58 -2.01 -25.83
CA ARG A 577 -3.59 -3.32 -25.16
C ARG A 577 -3.88 -4.40 -26.20
N ILE A 578 -3.05 -5.43 -26.21
CA ILE A 578 -3.20 -6.60 -27.09
C ILE A 578 -3.55 -7.84 -26.27
N GLU A 579 -4.02 -8.88 -26.94
CA GLU A 579 -4.34 -10.15 -26.28
C GLU A 579 -3.11 -10.75 -25.62
N ALA A 580 -3.25 -11.11 -24.35
CA ALA A 580 -2.25 -11.83 -23.59
C ALA A 580 -2.90 -12.57 -22.43
N GLY A 581 -2.49 -13.82 -22.21
CA GLY A 581 -2.99 -14.63 -21.11
C GLY A 581 -2.32 -16.00 -21.04
N PRO A 582 -2.37 -16.69 -19.89
CA PRO A 582 -1.91 -18.06 -19.83
C PRO A 582 -2.83 -18.98 -20.65
N ASP A 583 -2.23 -19.86 -21.44
CA ASP A 583 -2.96 -20.83 -22.27
C ASP A 583 -3.71 -21.80 -21.35
N GLY A 584 -5.03 -21.95 -21.59
CA GLY A 584 -5.90 -22.82 -20.81
C GLY A 584 -6.46 -22.19 -19.53
N GLY A 585 -6.35 -20.87 -19.34
CA GLY A 585 -6.98 -20.13 -18.23
C GLY A 585 -6.01 -19.73 -17.11
N ASP A 586 -6.55 -19.21 -16.01
CA ASP A 586 -5.76 -18.68 -14.88
C ASP A 586 -4.91 -19.78 -14.23
N LYS A 587 -3.59 -19.60 -14.28
CA LYS A 587 -2.58 -20.49 -13.66
C LYS A 587 -1.86 -19.81 -12.49
N GLY A 588 -2.50 -18.83 -11.86
CA GLY A 588 -1.91 -18.02 -10.81
C GLY A 588 -1.02 -16.88 -11.34
N VAL A 589 -0.91 -16.73 -12.66
CA VAL A 589 -0.14 -15.65 -13.31
C VAL A 589 -1.11 -14.73 -14.08
N CYS A 590 -1.16 -13.47 -13.68
CA CYS A 590 -1.84 -12.42 -14.44
C CYS A 590 -0.90 -11.86 -15.51
N VAL A 591 -1.40 -11.66 -16.74
CA VAL A 591 -0.59 -11.29 -17.90
C VAL A 591 -1.29 -10.18 -18.68
N SER A 592 -0.61 -9.07 -18.93
CA SER A 592 -1.11 -8.04 -19.85
C SER A 592 0.00 -7.58 -20.78
N ALA A 593 -0.33 -7.30 -22.03
CA ALA A 593 0.63 -6.85 -23.03
C ALA A 593 0.11 -5.64 -23.82
N TYR A 594 1.05 -4.79 -24.25
CA TYR A 594 0.77 -3.50 -24.86
C TYR A 594 1.76 -3.23 -25.99
N GLU A 595 1.26 -2.88 -27.17
CA GLU A 595 2.09 -2.32 -28.24
C GLU A 595 2.04 -0.80 -28.19
N HIS A 596 3.19 -0.15 -28.45
CA HIS A 596 3.31 1.29 -28.55
C HIS A 596 3.66 1.63 -30.00
N PRO A 597 2.68 1.79 -30.91
CA PRO A 597 2.96 2.01 -32.33
C PRO A 597 3.86 3.22 -32.59
N LYS A 598 3.66 4.31 -31.82
CA LYS A 598 4.45 5.54 -31.92
C LYS A 598 5.92 5.34 -31.50
N ASN A 599 6.17 4.47 -30.52
CA ASN A 599 7.49 4.30 -29.92
C ASN A 599 8.23 3.07 -30.49
N GLY A 600 7.53 2.21 -31.23
CA GLY A 600 8.07 0.95 -31.73
C GLY A 600 8.46 0.01 -30.58
N THR A 601 7.61 -0.13 -29.57
CA THR A 601 7.91 -0.98 -28.40
C THR A 601 6.75 -1.86 -27.98
N VAL A 602 7.08 -2.98 -27.33
CA VAL A 602 6.14 -3.92 -26.71
C VAL A 602 6.46 -4.01 -25.23
N THR A 603 5.42 -3.92 -24.40
CA THR A 603 5.50 -4.12 -22.95
C THR A 603 4.64 -5.30 -22.53
N ILE A 604 5.18 -6.18 -21.69
CA ILE A 604 4.44 -7.29 -21.08
C ILE A 604 4.63 -7.21 -19.57
N VAL A 605 3.53 -7.16 -18.82
CA VAL A 605 3.52 -7.19 -17.35
C VAL A 605 2.99 -8.54 -16.89
N LEU A 606 3.78 -9.22 -16.07
CA LEU A 606 3.55 -10.56 -15.55
C LEU A 606 3.50 -10.50 -14.03
N LEU A 607 2.39 -10.94 -13.43
CA LEU A 607 2.20 -10.92 -11.98
C LEU A 607 1.93 -12.35 -11.49
N ASN A 608 2.93 -12.97 -10.87
CA ASN A 608 2.81 -14.28 -10.24
C ASN A 608 2.19 -14.11 -8.85
N ARG A 609 0.94 -14.54 -8.70
CA ARG A 609 0.20 -14.51 -7.43
C ARG A 609 0.40 -15.77 -6.61
N SER A 610 1.09 -16.78 -7.12
CA SER A 610 1.28 -18.04 -6.40
C SER A 610 2.48 -17.99 -5.45
N ASP A 611 2.53 -18.96 -4.53
CA ASP A 611 3.68 -19.19 -3.65
C ASP A 611 4.76 -20.09 -4.28
N ASP A 612 4.57 -20.46 -5.55
CA ASP A 612 5.46 -21.28 -6.34
C ASP A 612 6.15 -20.45 -7.44
N ASN A 613 7.25 -20.95 -7.98
CA ASN A 613 7.85 -20.38 -9.18
C ASN A 613 6.93 -20.65 -10.38
N ALA A 614 6.79 -19.67 -11.26
CA ALA A 614 6.17 -19.88 -12.57
C ALA A 614 7.24 -19.89 -13.67
N ASN A 615 7.47 -21.05 -14.28
CA ASN A 615 8.33 -21.20 -15.45
C ASN A 615 7.55 -20.86 -16.70
N VAL A 616 7.68 -19.61 -17.13
CA VAL A 616 6.89 -19.01 -18.19
C VAL A 616 7.55 -19.23 -19.54
N SER A 617 6.76 -19.68 -20.52
CA SER A 617 7.11 -19.66 -21.95
C SER A 617 6.10 -18.81 -22.70
N ILE A 618 6.57 -17.77 -23.39
CA ILE A 618 5.77 -16.78 -24.10
C ILE A 618 5.93 -17.01 -25.60
N THR A 619 4.83 -17.22 -26.30
CA THR A 619 4.76 -17.16 -27.77
C THR A 619 4.32 -15.76 -28.19
N LEU A 620 5.15 -15.07 -28.96
CA LEU A 620 4.94 -13.69 -29.40
C LEU A 620 4.40 -13.67 -30.83
N LYS A 621 3.19 -13.14 -30.99
CA LYS A 621 2.58 -12.78 -32.27
C LYS A 621 2.34 -11.28 -32.30
N THR A 622 3.41 -10.51 -32.14
CA THR A 622 3.38 -9.04 -32.19
C THR A 622 3.31 -8.54 -33.63
N THR A 623 2.89 -7.29 -33.83
CA THR A 623 2.80 -6.66 -35.17
C THR A 623 4.17 -6.61 -35.86
N ALA A 624 5.22 -6.33 -35.09
CA ALA A 624 6.61 -6.37 -35.53
C ALA A 624 7.44 -7.25 -34.56
N PRO A 625 8.46 -7.98 -35.04
CA PRO A 625 9.27 -8.85 -34.19
C PRO A 625 9.99 -8.07 -33.07
N VAL A 626 10.26 -8.74 -31.95
CA VAL A 626 11.09 -8.22 -30.85
C VAL A 626 12.27 -9.17 -30.66
N ALA A 627 13.50 -8.67 -30.65
CA ALA A 627 14.70 -9.51 -30.49
C ALA A 627 15.00 -9.86 -29.01
N SER A 628 14.74 -8.93 -28.11
CA SER A 628 14.97 -9.10 -26.67
C SER A 628 14.16 -8.09 -25.88
N PHE A 629 13.86 -8.43 -24.62
CA PHE A 629 13.27 -7.53 -23.65
C PHE A 629 14.29 -7.15 -22.57
N GLU A 630 14.31 -5.87 -22.22
CA GLU A 630 14.76 -5.45 -20.89
C GLU A 630 13.79 -6.01 -19.85
N THR A 631 14.33 -6.58 -18.78
CA THR A 631 13.54 -7.32 -17.79
C THR A 631 13.72 -6.67 -16.42
N TYR A 632 12.61 -6.31 -15.80
CA TYR A 632 12.55 -5.68 -14.49
C TYR A 632 11.72 -6.54 -13.57
N ARG A 633 12.21 -6.85 -12.37
CA ARG A 633 11.51 -7.70 -11.40
C ARG A 633 11.32 -6.97 -10.08
N SER A 634 10.10 -7.04 -9.54
CA SER A 634 9.87 -6.79 -8.12
C SER A 634 9.44 -8.05 -7.37
N THR A 635 10.07 -8.26 -6.22
CA THR A 635 9.68 -9.21 -5.18
C THR A 635 9.62 -8.48 -3.85
N GLU A 636 9.35 -9.19 -2.75
CA GLU A 636 9.38 -8.63 -1.40
C GLU A 636 10.75 -8.01 -1.02
N THR A 637 11.84 -8.51 -1.61
CA THR A 637 13.21 -8.07 -1.29
C THR A 637 13.93 -7.41 -2.46
N GLU A 638 13.40 -7.52 -3.67
CA GLU A 638 13.98 -6.92 -4.87
C GLU A 638 13.06 -5.83 -5.38
N PRO A 639 13.33 -4.54 -5.10
CA PRO A 639 12.50 -3.45 -5.60
C PRO A 639 12.88 -3.08 -7.04
N CYS A 640 12.06 -3.47 -8.02
CA CYS A 640 12.22 -3.11 -9.43
C CYS A 640 13.64 -3.37 -9.98
N ALA A 641 14.23 -4.49 -9.56
CA ALA A 641 15.60 -4.87 -9.91
C ALA A 641 15.72 -5.26 -11.39
N THR A 642 16.68 -4.67 -12.09
CA THR A 642 17.05 -5.07 -13.45
C THR A 642 17.55 -6.51 -13.45
N GLN A 643 17.05 -7.30 -14.39
CA GLN A 643 17.43 -8.69 -14.60
C GLN A 643 18.19 -8.84 -15.93
N PRO A 644 18.88 -9.96 -16.16
CA PRO A 644 19.38 -10.30 -17.48
C PRO A 644 18.26 -10.20 -18.52
N ALA A 645 18.59 -9.63 -19.69
CA ALA A 645 17.63 -9.44 -20.77
C ALA A 645 17.00 -10.78 -21.19
N THR A 646 15.68 -10.77 -21.41
CA THR A 646 14.97 -11.94 -21.90
C THR A 646 15.08 -11.98 -23.43
N VAL A 647 15.93 -12.87 -23.92
CA VAL A 647 16.17 -13.06 -25.36
C VAL A 647 14.97 -13.75 -26.01
N VAL A 648 14.57 -13.28 -27.18
CA VAL A 648 13.55 -13.90 -28.02
C VAL A 648 14.23 -14.74 -29.10
N LYS A 649 13.86 -16.02 -29.19
CA LYS A 649 14.30 -16.94 -30.25
C LYS A 649 13.09 -17.54 -30.93
N ASP A 650 13.03 -17.47 -32.25
CA ASP A 650 11.93 -18.01 -33.06
C ASP A 650 10.53 -17.54 -32.58
N GLY A 651 10.42 -16.26 -32.24
CA GLY A 651 9.19 -15.66 -31.72
C GLY A 651 8.80 -16.12 -30.31
N LYS A 652 9.72 -16.76 -29.57
CA LYS A 652 9.47 -17.26 -28.20
C LYS A 652 10.44 -16.67 -27.19
N ALA A 653 9.92 -16.40 -26.00
CA ALA A 653 10.68 -15.93 -24.84
C ALA A 653 10.41 -16.87 -23.65
N SER A 654 11.39 -17.06 -22.77
CA SER A 654 11.20 -17.86 -21.56
C SER A 654 11.88 -17.22 -20.36
N LEU A 655 11.25 -17.33 -19.20
CA LEU A 655 11.75 -16.82 -17.92
C LEU A 655 11.08 -17.51 -16.73
N THR A 656 11.70 -17.45 -15.56
CA THR A 656 11.09 -17.88 -14.30
C THR A 656 10.62 -16.67 -13.51
N LEU A 657 9.35 -16.65 -13.11
CA LEU A 657 8.80 -15.69 -12.18
C LEU A 657 8.88 -16.27 -10.75
N PRO A 658 9.60 -15.62 -9.82
CA PRO A 658 9.60 -16.06 -8.42
C PRO A 658 8.20 -16.02 -7.79
N PRO A 659 7.99 -16.67 -6.63
CA PRO A 659 6.75 -16.59 -5.88
C PRO A 659 6.40 -15.14 -5.56
N ARG A 660 5.09 -14.82 -5.60
CA ARG A 660 4.58 -13.47 -5.29
C ARG A 660 5.43 -12.37 -5.92
N SER A 661 5.55 -12.36 -7.24
CA SER A 661 6.41 -11.41 -7.94
C SER A 661 5.66 -10.69 -9.04
N ILE A 662 6.19 -9.54 -9.45
CA ILE A 662 5.80 -8.83 -10.66
C ILE A 662 7.03 -8.62 -11.53
N VAL A 663 6.90 -8.88 -12.83
CA VAL A 663 7.97 -8.74 -13.81
C VAL A 663 7.43 -7.95 -15.00
N THR A 664 8.18 -6.94 -15.43
CA THR A 664 7.90 -6.22 -16.68
C THR A 664 8.98 -6.52 -17.71
N LEU A 665 8.54 -6.89 -18.90
CA LEU A 665 9.36 -7.04 -20.10
C LEU A 665 9.12 -5.84 -21.01
N TYR A 666 10.16 -5.09 -21.35
CA TYR A 666 10.10 -3.93 -22.24
C TYR A 666 11.06 -4.11 -23.42
N GLY A 667 10.53 -4.18 -24.65
CA GLY A 667 11.32 -4.52 -25.84
C GLY A 667 11.03 -3.59 -27.00
N LYS A 668 12.07 -3.22 -27.75
CA LYS A 668 11.92 -2.51 -29.03
C LYS A 668 11.57 -3.48 -30.14
N THR A 669 10.63 -3.09 -31.00
CA THR A 669 10.33 -3.82 -32.23
C THR A 669 11.42 -3.58 -33.26
N LEU A 670 11.70 -4.58 -34.09
CA LEU A 670 12.69 -4.56 -35.16
C LEU A 670 12.23 -3.77 -36.39
#